data_AF-A0A139I4U8-F1
#
_entry.id   AF-A0A139I4U8-F1
#
_cell.length_a   1.000
_cell.length_b   1.000
_cell.length_c   1.000
_cell.angle_alpha   90.00
_cell.angle_beta   90.00
_cell.angle_gamma   90.00
#
_symmetry.space_group_name_H-M   'P 1'
#
loop_
_entity.id
_entity.type
_entity.pdbx_description
1 polymer ?
#
loop_
_entity_poly.entity_id
_entity_poly.type
_entity_poly.pdbx_seq_one_letter_code
_entity_poly.pdbx_strand_id
1 'polypeptide(L)'
;MPPKRTIANRLLAGLVHIRHYSAPADRSIPAAKQKYLPTSGTYPKGFLAGSAFAGVKASNTKYHDLALVMSETPCPATATFTKNIFKAAPVAISKHFLAARGSEGFRGVLVNSGCANAVTGSLGLDHATTMARETDKLFNPTASDDAVPQTLVMSTGVIGQRLPIRKITAAIPKLKENVGNTHEHWLNAAKAICTTDTFPKLLSRTFTLPSHPDTTYSIAGMTKGAGMIHPNMATLLGIICTDVKIDPASMRTLLVRAVNKSFNCISIDGDTSTNDTVAFFANGAAAPEDVKPLYYSPMDERDDSGPRVRIRANSDLLALERVLTGFAQDLAKLVVRDGEGATKFVTIRVKSDTTHDNAKRAAVSIARSALVKTALYGKDANWGRILCAIGYAPGIMDSREIRLADLRLARITRQPEKEDSIKAERAVIPKRTSVSFIPADGSEELKLLVRGEPEQVDEERAKQILEMEDLEILVRLEDDGKSAEPKRVTEAVFWTCDFSHEYVTINGDYRTLLICATLALHVATHTSTMTQSTQNTLRVSEDDIYRTSSQFRLWSFSPEQLAAQRRKTHELALARAKQYLSQQNGAATNGHTNIEECLTENEELRLVQRYGEIIRLTATQLKWPTHIAITAIQYLKRFYLSNSCVTYPPKEIYKTVMFLASKTEAFHLPLSQFSRSVSSEPDTVLAPEYKVMQALRFTLDVRQPSRGLKGTLMELLNMVEGMIGPVPGVEETDGKAIQQRLFELKAPEDGNKTQWRAKGSEADMKQARDRVQLAFQSAKELLESTASLTDAYLLYTPSQMVMAALEIADAPLFHFYLDTKLPSSSPIRAKILCTVHSCAELLAAYDPESSMSKEERAELEKKLEACRDPNTRDLVKVHAAVKRNGAEEGMVSEQDAKRRKLEREKSNKEMDDLFGPSLPMAKG
;
A
#
# COMPACT_ATOMS: atom_id res chain seq x y z
N MET A 1 60.95 -7.23 -3.71
CA MET A 1 59.91 -8.13 -4.29
C MET A 1 59.55 -9.17 -3.24
N PRO A 2 58.28 -9.24 -2.81
CA PRO A 2 57.38 -10.35 -3.18
C PRO A 2 56.01 -9.87 -3.72
N PRO A 3 55.12 -10.75 -4.20
CA PRO A 3 54.26 -10.47 -5.35
C PRO A 3 52.89 -9.85 -5.04
N LYS A 4 52.39 -9.11 -6.04
CA LYS A 4 51.04 -8.57 -6.15
C LYS A 4 49.99 -9.69 -6.06
N ARG A 5 49.18 -9.69 -5.01
CA ARG A 5 47.92 -10.47 -4.98
C ARG A 5 46.86 -9.75 -5.78
N THR A 6 46.41 -10.44 -6.82
CA THR A 6 45.56 -9.98 -7.91
C THR A 6 44.13 -9.67 -7.47
N ILE A 7 43.55 -8.72 -8.18
CA ILE A 7 42.17 -8.16 -8.13
C ILE A 7 41.05 -9.22 -8.27
N ALA A 8 41.37 -10.50 -8.49
CA ALA A 8 40.41 -11.59 -8.71
C ALA A 8 39.53 -11.92 -7.49
N ASN A 9 40.03 -11.79 -6.26
CA ASN A 9 39.25 -12.15 -5.07
C ASN A 9 38.20 -11.11 -4.63
N ARG A 10 38.27 -9.87 -5.16
CA ARG A 10 37.22 -8.85 -4.91
C ARG A 10 36.09 -8.88 -5.95
N LEU A 11 36.31 -9.49 -7.11
CA LEU A 11 35.27 -9.66 -8.14
C LEU A 11 34.35 -10.87 -7.88
N LEU A 12 34.79 -11.84 -7.07
CA LEU A 12 33.97 -13.00 -6.70
C LEU A 12 33.11 -12.80 -5.43
N ALA A 13 33.29 -11.70 -4.69
CA ALA A 13 32.44 -11.38 -3.53
C ALA A 13 31.17 -10.58 -3.90
N GLY A 14 31.03 -10.15 -5.16
CA GLY A 14 29.86 -9.42 -5.68
C GLY A 14 28.82 -10.30 -6.38
N LEU A 15 29.07 -11.60 -6.48
CA LEU A 15 28.16 -12.57 -7.08
C LEU A 15 27.94 -13.68 -6.05
N VAL A 16 26.82 -13.55 -5.33
CA VAL A 16 26.03 -14.53 -4.57
C VAL A 16 25.63 -13.85 -3.26
N HIS A 17 24.56 -13.04 -3.31
CA HIS A 17 23.70 -12.93 -2.15
C HIS A 17 23.06 -14.31 -1.98
N ILE A 18 23.56 -15.08 -1.02
CA ILE A 18 22.97 -16.35 -0.64
C ILE A 18 21.59 -16.04 -0.08
N ARG A 19 20.56 -16.50 -0.80
CA ARG A 19 19.15 -16.39 -0.42
C ARG A 19 18.90 -17.29 0.77
N HIS A 20 18.65 -16.72 1.94
CA HIS A 20 18.10 -17.45 3.09
C HIS A 20 16.61 -17.12 3.19
N TYR A 21 15.79 -17.82 2.40
CA TYR A 21 14.33 -17.84 2.56
C TYR A 21 13.94 -19.14 3.29
N SER A 22 12.84 -19.15 4.05
CA SER A 22 12.16 -20.38 4.48
C SER A 22 11.52 -21.15 3.32
N ALA A 23 11.38 -20.54 2.14
CA ALA A 23 11.15 -21.25 0.88
C ALA A 23 12.52 -21.50 0.21
N PRO A 24 13.15 -22.67 0.42
CA PRO A 24 14.49 -22.92 -0.08
C PRO A 24 14.51 -22.83 -1.61
N ALA A 25 15.62 -22.32 -2.17
CA ALA A 25 15.74 -22.02 -3.60
C ALA A 25 15.53 -23.25 -4.51
N ASP A 26 15.66 -24.45 -3.94
CA ASP A 26 15.41 -25.75 -4.56
C ASP A 26 13.96 -26.25 -4.43
N ARG A 27 13.04 -25.43 -3.89
CA ARG A 27 11.65 -25.79 -3.53
C ARG A 27 11.56 -26.99 -2.59
N SER A 28 12.60 -27.29 -1.81
CA SER A 28 12.51 -28.28 -0.74
C SER A 28 11.49 -27.84 0.32
N ILE A 29 10.85 -28.82 0.93
CA ILE A 29 9.74 -28.57 1.85
C ILE A 29 10.31 -28.52 3.27
N PRO A 30 10.10 -27.43 4.03
CA PRO A 30 10.62 -27.34 5.39
C PRO A 30 10.15 -28.51 6.25
N ALA A 31 11.03 -29.03 7.13
CA ALA A 31 10.72 -30.19 7.98
C ALA A 31 9.42 -29.99 8.79
N ALA A 32 9.21 -28.79 9.34
CA ALA A 32 8.01 -28.44 10.10
C ALA A 32 6.72 -28.49 9.27
N LYS A 33 6.81 -28.38 7.94
CA LYS A 33 5.67 -28.35 7.02
C LYS A 33 5.41 -29.70 6.34
N GLN A 34 6.31 -30.68 6.48
CA GLN A 34 6.11 -32.02 5.90
C GLN A 34 4.82 -32.71 6.38
N LYS A 35 4.41 -32.44 7.62
CA LYS A 35 3.16 -32.96 8.21
C LYS A 35 1.89 -32.53 7.46
N TYR A 36 1.95 -31.47 6.65
CA TYR A 36 0.82 -30.98 5.87
C TYR A 36 0.73 -31.60 4.46
N LEU A 37 1.73 -32.37 4.05
CA LEU A 37 1.69 -33.05 2.76
C LEU A 37 0.88 -34.34 2.85
N PRO A 38 -0.12 -34.53 1.98
CA PRO A 38 -0.79 -35.82 1.90
C PRO A 38 0.16 -36.86 1.29
N THR A 39 0.30 -38.00 1.94
CA THR A 39 1.07 -39.16 1.44
C THR A 39 0.25 -40.02 0.46
N SER A 40 -1.08 -39.95 0.56
CA SER A 40 -2.05 -40.61 -0.32
C SER A 40 -3.34 -39.79 -0.40
N GLY A 41 -4.25 -40.15 -1.32
CA GLY A 41 -5.51 -39.45 -1.51
C GLY A 41 -6.49 -40.22 -2.39
N THR A 42 -7.77 -39.90 -2.27
CA THR A 42 -8.89 -40.48 -3.04
C THR A 42 -9.55 -39.41 -3.89
N TYR A 43 -9.51 -39.56 -5.21
CA TYR A 43 -9.89 -38.49 -6.13
C TYR A 43 -11.27 -38.74 -6.79
N PRO A 44 -12.04 -37.68 -7.08
CA PRO A 44 -13.33 -37.79 -7.77
C PRO A 44 -13.27 -38.61 -9.05
N LYS A 45 -14.22 -39.52 -9.22
CA LYS A 45 -14.35 -40.31 -10.46
C LYS A 45 -14.52 -39.37 -11.65
N GLY A 46 -13.93 -39.71 -12.79
CA GLY A 46 -14.03 -38.90 -14.00
C GLY A 46 -13.23 -37.59 -14.00
N PHE A 47 -12.37 -37.35 -12.99
CA PHE A 47 -11.45 -36.20 -12.97
C PHE A 47 -9.98 -36.64 -13.09
N LEU A 48 -9.23 -35.89 -13.89
CA LEU A 48 -7.79 -36.03 -14.08
C LEU A 48 -7.09 -34.72 -13.70
N ALA A 49 -5.89 -34.82 -13.15
CA ALA A 49 -5.00 -33.70 -12.90
C ALA A 49 -3.66 -33.93 -13.58
N GLY A 50 -2.96 -32.88 -13.98
CA GLY A 50 -1.64 -32.98 -14.59
C GLY A 50 -0.85 -31.70 -14.48
N SER A 51 0.44 -31.78 -14.81
CA SER A 51 1.33 -30.62 -14.79
C SER A 51 2.40 -30.68 -15.89
N ALA A 52 2.90 -29.52 -16.27
CA ALA A 52 3.95 -29.39 -17.27
C ALA A 52 4.86 -28.20 -16.98
N PHE A 53 6.09 -28.30 -17.50
CA PHE A 53 7.03 -27.19 -17.55
C PHE A 53 6.81 -26.36 -18.81
N ALA A 54 6.49 -25.08 -18.66
CA ALA A 54 6.47 -24.09 -19.72
C ALA A 54 7.58 -23.03 -19.55
N GLY A 55 8.11 -22.83 -18.35
CA GLY A 55 9.13 -21.81 -18.10
C GLY A 55 8.55 -20.40 -18.21
N VAL A 56 7.40 -20.18 -17.54
CA VAL A 56 6.64 -18.92 -17.53
C VAL A 56 7.49 -17.80 -16.95
N LYS A 57 8.14 -18.05 -15.81
CA LYS A 57 9.16 -17.15 -15.25
C LYS A 57 10.51 -17.53 -15.83
N ALA A 58 11.26 -16.56 -16.38
CA ALA A 58 12.57 -16.83 -17.01
C ALA A 58 13.58 -17.51 -16.06
N SER A 59 13.49 -17.25 -14.76
CA SER A 59 14.34 -17.89 -13.75
C SER A 59 13.97 -19.34 -13.45
N ASN A 60 12.81 -19.82 -13.90
CA ASN A 60 12.38 -21.20 -13.72
C ASN A 60 12.83 -22.04 -14.93
N THR A 61 13.78 -22.94 -14.71
CA THR A 61 14.35 -23.80 -15.75
C THR A 61 14.01 -25.28 -15.57
N LYS A 62 13.38 -25.65 -14.45
CA LYS A 62 13.24 -27.06 -14.03
C LYS A 62 11.84 -27.44 -13.56
N TYR A 63 11.13 -26.55 -12.86
CA TYR A 63 9.92 -26.92 -12.13
C TYR A 63 8.67 -26.70 -12.97
N HIS A 64 7.72 -27.64 -12.92
CA HIS A 64 6.43 -27.44 -13.58
C HIS A 64 5.75 -26.15 -13.08
N ASP A 65 5.18 -25.40 -14.01
CA ASP A 65 4.54 -24.10 -13.79
C ASP A 65 3.22 -23.95 -14.57
N LEU A 66 2.75 -25.05 -15.18
CA LEU A 66 1.39 -25.23 -15.65
C LEU A 66 0.73 -26.41 -14.91
N ALA A 67 -0.54 -26.24 -14.57
CA ALA A 67 -1.39 -27.30 -14.02
C ALA A 67 -2.74 -27.33 -14.74
N LEU A 68 -3.23 -28.53 -15.04
CA LEU A 68 -4.55 -28.76 -15.60
C LEU A 68 -5.33 -29.69 -14.68
N VAL A 69 -6.53 -29.29 -14.29
CA VAL A 69 -7.52 -30.17 -13.68
C VAL A 69 -8.70 -30.26 -14.63
N MET A 70 -9.07 -31.47 -15.05
CA MET A 70 -10.08 -31.67 -16.08
C MET A 70 -11.04 -32.81 -15.72
N SER A 71 -12.28 -32.68 -16.19
CA SER A 71 -13.27 -33.74 -16.22
C SER A 71 -13.22 -34.45 -17.58
N GLU A 72 -13.32 -35.77 -17.57
CA GLU A 72 -13.37 -36.60 -18.77
C GLU A 72 -14.61 -36.27 -19.61
N THR A 73 -15.74 -36.01 -18.94
CA THR A 73 -17.01 -35.57 -19.55
C THR A 73 -17.29 -34.09 -19.28
N PRO A 74 -18.02 -33.38 -20.16
CA PRO A 74 -18.49 -32.03 -19.88
C PRO A 74 -19.34 -31.99 -18.59
N CYS A 75 -19.10 -31.02 -17.74
CA CYS A 75 -19.73 -30.91 -16.43
C CYS A 75 -20.12 -29.45 -16.09
N PRO A 76 -21.06 -29.27 -15.16
CA PRO A 76 -21.29 -27.99 -14.49
C PRO A 76 -20.03 -27.46 -13.78
N ALA A 77 -19.79 -26.15 -13.90
CA ALA A 77 -18.72 -25.45 -13.22
C ALA A 77 -19.16 -24.07 -12.75
N THR A 78 -18.64 -23.63 -11.62
CA THR A 78 -18.85 -22.27 -11.11
C THR A 78 -17.58 -21.75 -10.44
N ALA A 79 -17.49 -20.44 -10.22
CA ALA A 79 -16.36 -19.86 -9.52
C ALA A 79 -16.73 -18.58 -8.75
N THR A 80 -15.98 -18.31 -7.69
CA THR A 80 -15.95 -17.00 -7.01
C THR A 80 -14.66 -16.29 -7.36
N PHE A 81 -14.74 -14.96 -7.55
CA PHE A 81 -13.64 -14.14 -8.05
C PHE A 81 -13.38 -12.92 -7.17
N THR A 82 -12.16 -12.39 -7.25
CA THR A 82 -11.76 -11.14 -6.57
C THR A 82 -12.76 -10.01 -6.78
N LYS A 83 -12.99 -9.21 -5.72
CA LYS A 83 -13.63 -7.90 -5.82
C LYS A 83 -12.66 -6.77 -6.14
N ASN A 84 -11.35 -7.00 -6.14
CA ASN A 84 -10.36 -5.97 -6.41
C ASN A 84 -10.72 -5.22 -7.71
N ILE A 85 -10.52 -3.91 -7.73
CA ILE A 85 -10.84 -3.09 -8.90
C ILE A 85 -9.89 -3.40 -10.08
N PHE A 86 -8.63 -3.75 -9.80
CA PHE A 86 -7.62 -4.14 -10.77
C PHE A 86 -7.70 -5.63 -11.11
N LYS A 87 -8.88 -6.13 -11.51
CA LYS A 87 -9.07 -7.54 -11.85
C LYS A 87 -8.15 -7.96 -12.99
N ALA A 88 -7.44 -9.07 -12.81
CA ALA A 88 -6.56 -9.62 -13.84
C ALA A 88 -7.34 -10.14 -15.05
N ALA A 89 -6.68 -10.22 -16.20
CA ALA A 89 -7.28 -10.74 -17.43
C ALA A 89 -7.93 -12.15 -17.29
N PRO A 90 -7.29 -13.16 -16.67
CA PRO A 90 -7.93 -14.48 -16.49
C PRO A 90 -9.20 -14.44 -15.65
N VAL A 91 -9.30 -13.51 -14.68
CA VAL A 91 -10.51 -13.33 -13.86
C VAL A 91 -11.66 -12.82 -14.72
N ALA A 92 -11.40 -11.80 -15.54
CA ALA A 92 -12.41 -11.21 -16.41
C ALA A 92 -12.92 -12.23 -17.45
N ILE A 93 -12.01 -12.95 -18.09
CA ILE A 93 -12.33 -13.92 -19.14
C ILE A 93 -13.03 -15.18 -18.60
N SER A 94 -12.52 -15.80 -17.52
CA SER A 94 -13.20 -16.96 -16.93
C SER A 94 -14.60 -16.63 -16.41
N LYS A 95 -14.80 -15.42 -15.87
CA LYS A 95 -16.13 -14.94 -15.49
C LYS A 95 -17.06 -14.79 -16.70
N HIS A 96 -16.53 -14.29 -17.82
CA HIS A 96 -17.29 -14.19 -19.07
C HIS A 96 -17.69 -15.58 -19.60
N PHE A 97 -16.78 -16.56 -19.62
CA PHE A 97 -17.09 -17.92 -20.08
C PHE A 97 -18.20 -18.57 -19.24
N LEU A 98 -18.10 -18.50 -17.91
CA LEU A 98 -19.14 -19.02 -17.00
C LEU A 98 -20.51 -18.41 -17.28
N ALA A 99 -20.57 -17.10 -17.54
CA ALA A 99 -21.82 -16.40 -17.85
C ALA A 99 -22.37 -16.83 -19.21
N ALA A 100 -21.53 -16.84 -20.25
CA ALA A 100 -21.93 -17.14 -21.62
C ALA A 100 -22.42 -18.59 -21.81
N ARG A 101 -21.88 -19.55 -21.03
CA ARG A 101 -22.31 -20.96 -21.06
C ARG A 101 -23.36 -21.33 -20.02
N GLY A 102 -23.87 -20.37 -19.23
CA GLY A 102 -24.82 -20.68 -18.15
C GLY A 102 -24.26 -21.64 -17.09
N SER A 103 -22.94 -21.65 -16.86
CA SER A 103 -22.25 -22.57 -15.93
C SER A 103 -22.30 -24.06 -16.34
N GLU A 104 -22.58 -24.38 -17.61
CA GLU A 104 -22.67 -25.75 -18.13
C GLU A 104 -21.61 -26.09 -19.19
N GLY A 105 -21.34 -27.40 -19.34
CA GLY A 105 -20.52 -27.94 -20.41
C GLY A 105 -19.04 -27.59 -20.32
N PHE A 106 -18.52 -27.34 -19.12
CA PHE A 106 -17.10 -27.10 -18.87
C PHE A 106 -16.32 -28.41 -18.75
N ARG A 107 -15.04 -28.37 -19.10
CA ARG A 107 -14.14 -29.54 -19.12
C ARG A 107 -12.98 -29.42 -18.16
N GLY A 108 -12.64 -28.23 -17.67
CA GLY A 108 -11.55 -28.10 -16.70
C GLY A 108 -11.08 -26.68 -16.48
N VAL A 109 -9.92 -26.57 -15.83
CA VAL A 109 -9.23 -25.32 -15.55
C VAL A 109 -7.73 -25.46 -15.80
N LEU A 110 -7.17 -24.55 -16.59
CA LEU A 110 -5.72 -24.41 -16.81
C LEU A 110 -5.16 -23.28 -15.94
N VAL A 111 -4.11 -23.57 -15.19
CA VAL A 111 -3.47 -22.64 -14.27
C VAL A 111 -2.00 -22.46 -14.65
N ASN A 112 -1.53 -21.21 -14.71
CA ASN A 112 -0.11 -20.90 -14.80
C ASN A 112 0.41 -20.23 -13.51
N SER A 113 1.65 -20.55 -13.13
CA SER A 113 2.38 -19.85 -12.05
C SER A 113 3.57 -19.06 -12.59
N GLY A 114 3.95 -18.00 -11.89
CA GLY A 114 5.07 -17.11 -12.24
C GLY A 114 4.70 -15.79 -12.91
N CYS A 115 3.51 -15.68 -13.51
CA CYS A 115 2.99 -14.45 -14.12
C CYS A 115 1.49 -14.32 -13.84
N ALA A 116 1.06 -13.22 -13.23
CA ALA A 116 -0.35 -13.01 -12.88
C ALA A 116 -1.23 -12.61 -14.07
N ASN A 117 -0.65 -12.17 -15.19
CA ASN A 117 -1.41 -11.61 -16.31
C ASN A 117 -2.42 -10.53 -15.85
N ALA A 118 -1.97 -9.69 -14.92
CA ALA A 118 -2.72 -8.56 -14.37
C ALA A 118 -2.11 -7.26 -14.88
N VAL A 119 -2.95 -6.27 -15.20
CA VAL A 119 -2.53 -4.97 -15.77
C VAL A 119 -1.77 -5.14 -17.10
N THR A 120 -2.29 -5.99 -17.99
CA THR A 120 -1.65 -6.36 -19.28
C THR A 120 -2.42 -5.90 -20.52
N GLY A 121 -3.47 -5.09 -20.35
CA GLY A 121 -4.27 -4.53 -21.44
C GLY A 121 -5.09 -5.58 -22.21
N SER A 122 -5.55 -5.22 -23.41
CA SER A 122 -6.32 -6.11 -24.30
C SER A 122 -5.58 -7.41 -24.61
N LEU A 123 -4.28 -7.33 -24.88
CA LEU A 123 -3.45 -8.49 -25.16
C LEU A 123 -3.45 -9.51 -24.01
N GLY A 124 -3.58 -9.06 -22.76
CA GLY A 124 -3.73 -9.95 -21.61
C GLY A 124 -5.01 -10.79 -21.67
N LEU A 125 -6.12 -10.19 -22.10
CA LEU A 125 -7.42 -10.86 -22.31
C LEU A 125 -7.33 -11.85 -23.47
N ASP A 126 -6.68 -11.46 -24.56
CA ASP A 126 -6.45 -12.32 -25.72
C ASP A 126 -5.61 -13.53 -25.32
N HIS A 127 -4.50 -13.33 -24.61
CA HIS A 127 -3.66 -14.43 -24.13
C HIS A 127 -4.40 -15.38 -23.19
N ALA A 128 -5.24 -14.87 -22.29
CA ALA A 128 -6.07 -15.70 -21.43
C ALA A 128 -7.08 -16.54 -22.25
N THR A 129 -7.67 -15.94 -23.29
CA THR A 129 -8.59 -16.62 -24.21
C THR A 129 -7.88 -17.68 -25.05
N THR A 130 -6.71 -17.36 -25.60
CA THR A 130 -5.86 -18.32 -26.32
C THR A 130 -5.49 -19.50 -25.44
N MET A 131 -5.12 -19.25 -24.18
CA MET A 131 -4.79 -20.31 -23.23
C MET A 131 -5.96 -21.28 -23.02
N ALA A 132 -7.19 -20.77 -22.93
CA ALA A 132 -8.39 -21.60 -22.85
C ALA A 132 -8.66 -22.39 -24.15
N ARG A 133 -8.64 -21.71 -25.31
CA ARG A 133 -8.90 -22.33 -26.62
C ARG A 133 -7.91 -23.43 -26.97
N GLU A 134 -6.61 -23.19 -26.76
CA GLU A 134 -5.58 -24.21 -27.02
C GLU A 134 -5.72 -25.41 -26.08
N THR A 135 -6.23 -25.21 -24.87
CA THR A 135 -6.55 -26.33 -23.97
C THR A 135 -7.77 -27.10 -24.46
N ASP A 136 -8.80 -26.43 -24.96
CA ASP A 136 -10.01 -27.08 -25.48
C ASP A 136 -9.74 -27.94 -26.71
N LYS A 137 -8.74 -27.58 -27.53
CA LYS A 137 -8.29 -28.41 -28.68
C LYS A 137 -7.82 -29.80 -28.27
N LEU A 138 -7.39 -30.00 -27.02
CA LEU A 138 -7.06 -31.34 -26.48
C LEU A 138 -8.28 -32.26 -26.37
N PHE A 139 -9.47 -31.69 -26.36
CA PHE A 139 -10.72 -32.38 -26.09
C PHE A 139 -11.67 -32.36 -27.28
N ASN A 140 -11.62 -31.28 -28.05
CA ASN A 140 -12.40 -31.09 -29.25
C ASN A 140 -11.50 -30.37 -30.29
N PRO A 141 -10.68 -31.11 -31.05
CA PRO A 141 -9.76 -30.53 -32.03
C PRO A 141 -10.47 -29.74 -33.13
N THR A 142 -11.77 -30.02 -33.35
CA THR A 142 -12.63 -29.37 -34.33
C THR A 142 -13.41 -28.18 -33.78
N ALA A 143 -13.16 -27.76 -32.53
CA ALA A 143 -13.82 -26.60 -31.94
C ALA A 143 -13.54 -25.34 -32.78
N SER A 144 -14.60 -24.63 -33.17
CA SER A 144 -14.49 -23.33 -33.85
C SER A 144 -13.77 -22.33 -32.94
N ASP A 145 -12.94 -21.47 -33.52
CA ASP A 145 -12.30 -20.36 -32.80
C ASP A 145 -13.35 -19.39 -32.22
N ASP A 146 -14.56 -19.32 -32.79
CA ASP A 146 -15.65 -18.48 -32.30
C ASP A 146 -16.44 -19.12 -31.13
N ALA A 147 -16.21 -20.40 -30.84
CA ALA A 147 -16.90 -21.09 -29.76
C ALA A 147 -16.45 -20.55 -28.39
N VAL A 148 -17.41 -20.40 -27.47
CA VAL A 148 -17.10 -20.05 -26.07
C VAL A 148 -16.35 -21.22 -25.42
N PRO A 149 -15.13 -20.99 -24.89
CA PRO A 149 -14.30 -22.05 -24.33
C PRO A 149 -14.96 -22.85 -23.20
N GLN A 150 -14.65 -24.15 -23.15
CA GLN A 150 -15.04 -25.11 -22.12
C GLN A 150 -14.02 -25.18 -20.97
N THR A 151 -12.86 -24.54 -21.12
CA THR A 151 -11.80 -24.50 -20.10
C THR A 151 -11.74 -23.13 -19.43
N LEU A 152 -11.78 -23.11 -18.10
CA LEU A 152 -11.47 -21.91 -17.31
C LEU A 152 -9.96 -21.69 -17.23
N VAL A 153 -9.56 -20.44 -16.99
CA VAL A 153 -8.14 -20.08 -16.85
C VAL A 153 -7.88 -19.33 -15.55
N MET A 154 -6.74 -19.62 -14.93
CA MET A 154 -6.23 -18.89 -13.77
C MET A 154 -4.73 -18.59 -13.94
N SER A 155 -4.28 -17.46 -13.37
CA SER A 155 -2.87 -17.07 -13.41
C SER A 155 -2.45 -16.51 -12.05
N THR A 156 -1.21 -16.77 -11.63
CA THR A 156 -0.62 -16.25 -10.39
C THR A 156 0.85 -15.90 -10.60
N GLY A 157 1.33 -14.85 -9.92
CA GLY A 157 2.73 -14.43 -9.98
C GLY A 157 2.88 -12.92 -10.11
N VAL A 158 3.87 -12.47 -10.90
CA VAL A 158 4.20 -11.05 -11.01
C VAL A 158 3.12 -10.28 -11.78
N ILE A 159 2.74 -9.09 -11.27
CA ILE A 159 1.80 -8.15 -11.91
C ILE A 159 2.53 -7.28 -12.93
N GLY A 160 1.83 -6.86 -14.00
CA GLY A 160 2.33 -5.97 -15.06
C GLY A 160 3.15 -6.69 -16.13
N GLN A 161 3.51 -7.95 -15.94
CA GLN A 161 4.26 -8.72 -16.94
C GLN A 161 3.31 -9.40 -17.93
N ARG A 162 3.66 -9.33 -19.22
CA ARG A 162 2.90 -10.03 -20.27
C ARG A 162 3.11 -11.55 -20.13
N LEU A 163 2.03 -12.30 -20.33
CA LEU A 163 2.08 -13.75 -20.33
C LEU A 163 2.91 -14.26 -21.53
N PRO A 164 3.89 -15.15 -21.35
CA PRO A 164 4.66 -15.74 -22.45
C PRO A 164 3.84 -16.81 -23.17
N ILE A 165 2.76 -16.38 -23.84
CA ILE A 165 1.70 -17.27 -24.35
C ILE A 165 2.23 -18.38 -25.23
N ARG A 166 3.21 -18.12 -26.10
CA ARG A 166 3.81 -19.13 -26.99
C ARG A 166 4.45 -20.30 -26.22
N LYS A 167 5.08 -20.03 -25.08
CA LYS A 167 5.66 -21.09 -24.24
C LYS A 167 4.58 -21.94 -23.59
N ILE A 168 3.50 -21.28 -23.15
CA ILE A 168 2.37 -21.95 -22.52
C ILE A 168 1.68 -22.85 -23.54
N THR A 169 1.32 -22.31 -24.71
CA THR A 169 0.61 -23.09 -25.75
C THR A 169 1.45 -24.25 -26.27
N ALA A 170 2.78 -24.07 -26.43
CA ALA A 170 3.68 -25.16 -26.80
C ALA A 170 3.78 -26.27 -25.74
N ALA A 171 3.50 -25.98 -24.46
CA ALA A 171 3.55 -26.96 -23.38
C ALA A 171 2.21 -27.70 -23.16
N ILE A 172 1.09 -27.18 -23.70
CA ILE A 172 -0.25 -27.78 -23.54
C ILE A 172 -0.34 -29.23 -24.06
N PRO A 173 0.23 -29.60 -25.22
CA PRO A 173 0.21 -31.00 -25.68
C PRO A 173 0.91 -31.94 -24.70
N LYS A 174 2.09 -31.55 -24.20
CA LYS A 174 2.83 -32.32 -23.19
C LYS A 174 2.09 -32.39 -21.85
N LEU A 175 1.35 -31.35 -21.50
CA LEU A 175 0.49 -31.35 -20.31
C LEU A 175 -0.60 -32.42 -20.42
N LYS A 176 -1.17 -32.64 -21.61
CA LYS A 176 -2.17 -33.69 -21.86
C LYS A 176 -1.61 -35.10 -21.70
N GLU A 177 -0.36 -35.33 -22.06
CA GLU A 177 0.31 -36.63 -21.86
C GLU A 177 0.52 -36.93 -20.36
N ASN A 178 0.61 -35.89 -19.54
CA ASN A 178 0.89 -35.98 -18.10
C ASN A 178 -0.37 -35.86 -17.21
N VAL A 179 -1.59 -35.93 -17.76
CA VAL A 179 -2.80 -35.98 -16.92
C VAL A 179 -3.09 -37.41 -16.47
N GLY A 180 -3.52 -37.56 -15.22
CA GLY A 180 -3.94 -38.84 -14.66
C GLY A 180 -4.77 -38.65 -13.38
N ASN A 181 -5.20 -39.77 -12.79
CA ASN A 181 -6.06 -39.80 -11.60
C ASN A 181 -5.33 -40.26 -10.32
N THR A 182 -4.02 -40.52 -10.38
CA THR A 182 -3.25 -40.98 -9.21
C THR A 182 -2.88 -39.83 -8.28
N HIS A 183 -2.53 -40.16 -7.03
CA HIS A 183 -2.06 -39.18 -6.04
C HIS A 183 -0.91 -38.31 -6.52
N GLU A 184 0.04 -38.91 -7.25
CA GLU A 184 1.20 -38.20 -7.78
C GLU A 184 0.80 -37.14 -8.81
N HIS A 185 -0.16 -37.43 -9.69
CA HIS A 185 -0.65 -36.48 -10.68
C HIS A 185 -1.26 -35.23 -10.02
N TRP A 186 -2.12 -35.44 -9.02
CA TRP A 186 -2.75 -34.34 -8.26
C TRP A 186 -1.74 -33.56 -7.43
N LEU A 187 -0.79 -34.24 -6.80
CA LEU A 187 0.27 -33.59 -6.03
C LEU A 187 1.19 -32.76 -6.93
N ASN A 188 1.52 -33.25 -8.12
CA ASN A 188 2.34 -32.51 -9.09
C ASN A 188 1.59 -31.30 -9.65
N ALA A 189 0.27 -31.40 -9.89
CA ALA A 189 -0.57 -30.25 -10.23
C ALA A 189 -0.57 -29.19 -9.10
N ALA A 190 -0.73 -29.61 -7.84
CA ALA A 190 -0.68 -28.71 -6.69
C ALA A 190 0.69 -28.02 -6.53
N LYS A 191 1.80 -28.73 -6.80
CA LYS A 191 3.14 -28.14 -6.84
C LYS A 191 3.31 -27.12 -7.97
N ALA A 192 2.71 -27.34 -9.13
CA ALA A 192 2.88 -26.48 -10.29
C ALA A 192 2.18 -25.11 -10.15
N ILE A 193 1.14 -25.00 -9.33
CA ILE A 193 0.46 -23.73 -9.05
C ILE A 193 1.12 -22.87 -7.97
N CYS A 194 2.10 -23.41 -7.23
CA CYS A 194 2.78 -22.73 -6.13
C CYS A 194 3.67 -21.56 -6.63
N THR A 195 3.77 -20.50 -5.82
CA THR A 195 4.66 -19.36 -6.06
C THR A 195 5.66 -19.15 -4.92
N THR A 196 5.22 -18.52 -3.84
CA THR A 196 5.98 -18.27 -2.60
C THR A 196 5.63 -19.28 -1.51
N ASP A 197 4.68 -20.16 -1.80
CA ASP A 197 4.29 -21.30 -0.98
C ASP A 197 5.50 -22.16 -0.60
N THR A 198 5.56 -22.61 0.67
CA THR A 198 6.60 -23.52 1.14
C THR A 198 6.21 -24.99 1.00
N PHE A 199 4.92 -25.27 0.77
CA PHE A 199 4.42 -26.61 0.47
C PHE A 199 3.16 -26.61 -0.42
N PRO A 200 2.94 -27.68 -1.22
CA PRO A 200 1.72 -27.84 -2.02
C PRO A 200 0.51 -28.18 -1.14
N LYS A 201 -0.59 -27.44 -1.32
CA LYS A 201 -1.81 -27.62 -0.51
C LYS A 201 -2.83 -28.42 -1.32
N LEU A 202 -2.97 -29.70 -0.97
CA LEU A 202 -3.85 -30.65 -1.63
C LEU A 202 -4.63 -31.43 -0.56
N LEU A 203 -5.93 -31.53 -0.73
CA LEU A 203 -6.80 -32.34 0.12
C LEU A 203 -7.72 -33.21 -0.73
N SER A 204 -8.13 -34.35 -0.16
CA SER A 204 -9.13 -35.23 -0.74
C SER A 204 -9.89 -35.97 0.37
N ARG A 205 -11.18 -36.24 0.16
CA ARG A 205 -12.06 -36.94 1.11
C ARG A 205 -13.14 -37.74 0.37
N THR A 206 -13.61 -38.80 1.01
CA THR A 206 -14.83 -39.50 0.62
C THR A 206 -15.97 -39.19 1.57
N PHE A 207 -17.20 -39.31 1.10
CA PHE A 207 -18.42 -39.13 1.89
C PHE A 207 -19.60 -39.83 1.22
N THR A 208 -20.71 -39.97 1.94
CA THR A 208 -21.98 -40.48 1.43
C THR A 208 -23.07 -39.41 1.58
N LEU A 209 -24.12 -39.50 0.78
CA LEU A 209 -25.30 -38.65 0.91
C LEU A 209 -26.39 -39.40 1.67
N PRO A 210 -27.20 -38.73 2.51
CA PRO A 210 -28.28 -39.37 3.28
C PRO A 210 -29.20 -40.29 2.47
N SER A 211 -29.59 -39.89 1.25
CA SER A 211 -30.45 -40.73 0.39
C SER A 211 -29.71 -41.85 -0.35
N HIS A 212 -28.37 -41.82 -0.36
CA HIS A 212 -27.52 -42.79 -1.06
C HIS A 212 -26.38 -43.26 -0.14
N PRO A 213 -26.68 -43.96 0.97
CA PRO A 213 -25.68 -44.38 1.95
C PRO A 213 -24.66 -45.38 1.39
N ASP A 214 -25.04 -46.16 0.38
CA ASP A 214 -24.16 -47.16 -0.26
C ASP A 214 -23.32 -46.58 -1.41
N THR A 215 -23.55 -45.31 -1.77
CA THR A 215 -22.78 -44.63 -2.82
C THR A 215 -21.69 -43.76 -2.21
N THR A 216 -20.44 -44.16 -2.42
CA THR A 216 -19.28 -43.35 -2.03
C THR A 216 -19.01 -42.28 -3.08
N TYR A 217 -19.16 -41.02 -2.66
CA TYR A 217 -18.73 -39.83 -3.39
C TYR A 217 -17.36 -39.37 -2.91
N SER A 218 -16.68 -38.61 -3.75
CA SER A 218 -15.37 -38.03 -3.47
C SER A 218 -15.35 -36.52 -3.74
N ILE A 219 -14.54 -35.83 -2.96
CA ILE A 219 -14.22 -34.41 -3.13
C ILE A 219 -12.70 -34.25 -3.03
N ALA A 220 -12.12 -33.54 -3.99
CA ALA A 220 -10.71 -33.18 -3.96
C ALA A 220 -10.53 -31.71 -4.30
N GLY A 221 -9.45 -31.13 -3.82
CA GLY A 221 -9.14 -29.76 -4.13
C GLY A 221 -7.72 -29.38 -3.76
N MET A 222 -7.22 -28.39 -4.49
CA MET A 222 -5.90 -27.82 -4.31
C MET A 222 -6.02 -26.32 -4.21
N THR A 223 -5.10 -25.71 -3.46
CA THR A 223 -5.02 -24.25 -3.33
C THR A 223 -3.57 -23.79 -3.30
N LYS A 224 -3.33 -22.53 -3.64
CA LYS A 224 -2.04 -21.85 -3.45
C LYS A 224 -2.25 -20.49 -2.81
N GLY A 225 -1.22 -19.95 -2.20
CA GLY A 225 -1.24 -18.67 -1.51
C GLY A 225 -0.45 -18.74 -0.22
N ALA A 226 0.39 -17.74 -0.01
CA ALA A 226 1.24 -17.58 1.17
C ALA A 226 1.43 -16.08 1.51
N GLY A 227 1.39 -15.20 0.50
CA GLY A 227 1.34 -13.74 0.63
C GLY A 227 0.33 -13.12 -0.34
N MET A 228 0.03 -11.84 -0.09
CA MET A 228 -1.10 -11.09 -0.64
C MET A 228 -2.43 -11.81 -0.39
N ILE A 229 -2.69 -12.18 0.88
CA ILE A 229 -3.86 -12.96 1.31
C ILE A 229 -4.77 -12.14 2.24
N HIS A 230 -5.79 -11.51 1.66
CA HIS A 230 -6.99 -11.07 2.36
C HIS A 230 -8.25 -11.20 1.48
N PRO A 231 -8.83 -12.41 1.41
CA PRO A 231 -10.06 -12.73 0.68
C PRO A 231 -11.24 -11.79 0.94
N ASN A 232 -11.49 -10.89 -0.01
CA ASN A 232 -12.79 -10.21 -0.11
C ASN A 232 -13.51 -10.68 -1.38
N MET A 233 -13.98 -11.93 -1.30
CA MET A 233 -14.42 -12.83 -2.39
C MET A 233 -13.32 -13.73 -2.99
N ALA A 234 -12.61 -14.42 -2.08
CA ALA A 234 -11.78 -15.64 -2.27
C ALA A 234 -10.29 -15.49 -2.64
N THR A 235 -9.45 -14.83 -1.82
CA THR A 235 -8.01 -14.61 -2.07
C THR A 235 -7.09 -15.79 -2.04
N LEU A 236 -6.56 -16.17 -3.22
CA LEU A 236 -5.84 -17.39 -3.58
C LEU A 236 -6.27 -17.89 -4.97
N LEU A 237 -5.58 -18.92 -5.49
CA LEU A 237 -6.15 -19.78 -6.52
C LEU A 237 -6.54 -21.09 -5.87
N GLY A 238 -7.81 -21.47 -6.02
CA GLY A 238 -8.38 -22.69 -5.47
C GLY A 238 -9.18 -23.45 -6.52
N ILE A 239 -9.06 -24.77 -6.52
CA ILE A 239 -9.82 -25.67 -7.39
C ILE A 239 -10.43 -26.74 -6.50
N ILE A 240 -11.74 -26.94 -6.58
CA ILE A 240 -12.47 -27.99 -5.89
C ILE A 240 -13.25 -28.79 -6.94
N CYS A 241 -13.16 -30.12 -6.88
CA CYS A 241 -13.86 -31.03 -7.78
C CYS A 241 -14.61 -32.07 -6.96
N THR A 242 -15.79 -32.48 -7.43
CA THR A 242 -16.56 -33.59 -6.85
C THR A 242 -17.27 -34.39 -7.93
N ASP A 243 -17.51 -35.67 -7.66
CA ASP A 243 -18.23 -36.57 -8.55
C ASP A 243 -19.73 -36.70 -8.21
N VAL A 244 -20.26 -35.75 -7.43
CA VAL A 244 -21.69 -35.55 -7.17
C VAL A 244 -22.37 -34.88 -8.37
N LYS A 245 -23.62 -35.27 -8.66
CA LYS A 245 -24.46 -34.68 -9.71
C LYS A 245 -25.23 -33.50 -9.12
N ILE A 246 -24.93 -32.28 -9.59
CA ILE A 246 -25.48 -31.02 -9.04
C ILE A 246 -26.02 -30.17 -10.19
N ASP A 247 -27.17 -29.54 -9.98
CA ASP A 247 -27.69 -28.53 -10.89
C ASP A 247 -26.79 -27.26 -10.91
N PRO A 248 -26.47 -26.70 -12.09
CA PRO A 248 -25.63 -25.51 -12.22
C PRO A 248 -26.14 -24.28 -11.44
N ALA A 249 -27.46 -24.04 -11.42
CA ALA A 249 -28.04 -22.90 -10.71
C ALA A 249 -27.76 -22.98 -9.20
N SER A 250 -27.65 -24.20 -8.68
CA SER A 250 -27.44 -24.49 -7.26
C SER A 250 -25.96 -24.48 -6.86
N MET A 251 -25.05 -24.84 -7.77
CA MET A 251 -23.60 -24.86 -7.51
C MET A 251 -23.06 -23.52 -7.03
N ARG A 252 -23.51 -22.41 -7.63
CA ARG A 252 -23.03 -21.08 -7.26
C ARG A 252 -23.36 -20.76 -5.80
N THR A 253 -24.58 -21.07 -5.36
CA THR A 253 -25.02 -20.84 -3.98
C THR A 253 -24.24 -21.69 -2.99
N LEU A 254 -24.00 -22.97 -3.31
CA LEU A 254 -23.14 -23.85 -2.51
C LEU A 254 -21.73 -23.27 -2.34
N LEU A 255 -21.09 -22.89 -3.46
CA LEU A 255 -19.74 -22.37 -3.44
C LEU A 255 -19.65 -21.06 -2.64
N VAL A 256 -20.55 -20.11 -2.88
CA VAL A 256 -20.56 -18.82 -2.15
C VAL A 256 -20.71 -19.03 -0.65
N ARG A 257 -21.59 -19.94 -0.21
CA ARG A 257 -21.77 -20.24 1.22
C ARG A 257 -20.53 -20.88 1.83
N ALA A 258 -19.92 -21.86 1.15
CA ALA A 258 -18.70 -22.51 1.60
C ALA A 258 -17.54 -21.52 1.70
N VAL A 259 -17.32 -20.71 0.65
CA VAL A 259 -16.25 -19.70 0.57
C VAL A 259 -16.41 -18.63 1.65
N ASN A 260 -17.65 -18.17 1.92
CA ASN A 260 -17.93 -17.16 2.93
C ASN A 260 -17.60 -17.58 4.37
N LYS A 261 -17.50 -18.90 4.62
CA LYS A 261 -17.16 -19.49 5.92
C LYS A 261 -15.75 -20.09 5.96
N SER A 262 -14.99 -19.97 4.87
CA SER A 262 -13.66 -20.58 4.72
C SER A 262 -12.64 -19.56 4.19
N PHE A 263 -12.47 -19.45 2.88
CA PHE A 263 -11.49 -18.56 2.28
C PHE A 263 -11.80 -17.09 2.63
N ASN A 264 -13.05 -16.62 2.65
CA ASN A 264 -13.37 -15.25 3.14
C ASN A 264 -13.22 -15.06 4.66
N CYS A 265 -12.67 -16.05 5.35
CA CYS A 265 -12.39 -16.06 6.78
C CYS A 265 -10.89 -16.21 7.07
N ILE A 266 -9.98 -15.93 6.13
CA ILE A 266 -8.53 -15.94 6.38
C ILE A 266 -7.89 -14.57 6.11
N SER A 267 -6.77 -14.26 6.76
CA SER A 267 -5.94 -13.09 6.43
C SER A 267 -4.50 -13.33 6.83
N ILE A 268 -3.55 -13.06 5.94
CA ILE A 268 -2.11 -13.12 6.25
C ILE A 268 -1.58 -11.70 6.44
N ASP A 269 -1.81 -10.83 5.47
CA ASP A 269 -1.21 -9.48 5.39
C ASP A 269 -2.26 -8.36 5.28
N GLY A 270 -3.50 -8.69 4.94
CA GLY A 270 -4.57 -7.70 4.77
C GLY A 270 -4.71 -7.20 3.33
N ASP A 271 -3.96 -7.74 2.37
CA ASP A 271 -3.97 -7.33 0.97
C ASP A 271 -4.79 -8.28 0.09
N THR A 272 -5.85 -7.75 -0.54
CA THR A 272 -6.71 -8.51 -1.46
C THR A 272 -6.09 -8.54 -2.87
N SER A 273 -5.77 -9.72 -3.40
CA SER A 273 -5.08 -9.87 -4.69
C SER A 273 -5.98 -9.58 -5.91
N THR A 274 -5.34 -9.31 -7.05
CA THR A 274 -5.95 -9.03 -8.36
C THR A 274 -6.47 -10.27 -9.09
N ASN A 275 -6.09 -11.47 -8.62
CA ASN A 275 -6.24 -12.73 -9.36
C ASN A 275 -7.15 -13.76 -8.70
N ASP A 276 -7.69 -13.40 -7.55
CA ASP A 276 -8.35 -14.33 -6.64
C ASP A 276 -9.49 -15.09 -7.30
N THR A 277 -9.41 -16.42 -7.26
CA THR A 277 -10.35 -17.31 -7.92
C THR A 277 -10.45 -18.65 -7.18
N VAL A 278 -11.67 -19.07 -6.84
CA VAL A 278 -11.96 -20.46 -6.44
C VAL A 278 -12.96 -21.04 -7.43
N ALA A 279 -12.54 -22.07 -8.16
CA ALA A 279 -13.41 -22.79 -9.09
C ALA A 279 -13.92 -24.10 -8.47
N PHE A 280 -15.16 -24.44 -8.79
CA PHE A 280 -15.84 -25.66 -8.34
C PHE A 280 -16.46 -26.40 -9.53
N PHE A 281 -16.09 -27.66 -9.70
CA PHE A 281 -16.56 -28.55 -10.76
C PHE A 281 -17.29 -29.76 -10.16
N ALA A 282 -18.38 -30.17 -10.78
CA ALA A 282 -19.18 -31.31 -10.32
C ALA A 282 -19.64 -32.16 -11.52
N ASN A 283 -19.03 -33.33 -11.74
CA ASN A 283 -19.28 -34.12 -12.96
C ASN A 283 -20.32 -35.23 -12.83
N GLY A 284 -20.78 -35.55 -11.61
CA GLY A 284 -21.77 -36.59 -11.38
C GLY A 284 -21.33 -38.03 -11.64
N ALA A 285 -20.03 -38.30 -11.87
CA ALA A 285 -19.55 -39.63 -12.29
C ALA A 285 -19.69 -40.73 -11.22
N ALA A 286 -19.93 -40.39 -9.96
CA ALA A 286 -20.22 -41.36 -8.90
C ALA A 286 -21.72 -41.55 -8.67
N ALA A 287 -22.57 -40.69 -9.23
CA ALA A 287 -24.02 -40.79 -9.05
C ALA A 287 -24.59 -41.99 -9.85
N PRO A 288 -25.49 -42.80 -9.26
CA PRO A 288 -26.25 -43.80 -10.00
C PRO A 288 -27.05 -43.19 -11.16
N GLU A 289 -27.31 -43.96 -12.22
CA GLU A 289 -27.90 -43.45 -13.48
C GLU A 289 -29.23 -42.69 -13.27
N ASP A 290 -30.12 -43.20 -12.42
CA ASP A 290 -31.46 -42.64 -12.17
C ASP A 290 -31.49 -41.45 -11.20
N VAL A 291 -30.34 -41.08 -10.61
CA VAL A 291 -30.30 -39.99 -9.63
C VAL A 291 -30.45 -38.63 -10.31
N LYS A 292 -31.43 -37.85 -9.84
CA LYS A 292 -31.63 -36.47 -10.26
C LYS A 292 -30.53 -35.56 -9.67
N PRO A 293 -30.10 -34.50 -10.38
CA PRO A 293 -29.14 -33.56 -9.82
C PRO A 293 -29.63 -32.93 -8.52
N LEU A 294 -28.73 -32.65 -7.59
CA LEU A 294 -29.06 -31.88 -6.38
C LEU A 294 -29.37 -30.43 -6.76
N TYR A 295 -30.48 -29.89 -6.28
CA TYR A 295 -30.92 -28.53 -6.58
C TYR A 295 -31.57 -27.83 -5.37
N TYR A 296 -31.49 -26.50 -5.36
CA TYR A 296 -32.26 -25.63 -4.49
C TYR A 296 -33.66 -25.41 -5.07
N SER A 297 -34.72 -25.62 -4.28
CA SER A 297 -36.09 -25.32 -4.72
C SER A 297 -36.48 -23.89 -4.33
N PRO A 298 -37.05 -23.08 -5.25
CA PRO A 298 -37.72 -21.82 -4.88
C PRO A 298 -38.94 -22.10 -4.00
N MET A 299 -39.22 -21.22 -3.05
CA MET A 299 -40.42 -21.29 -2.20
C MET A 299 -41.41 -20.23 -2.70
N ASP A 300 -42.57 -20.66 -3.18
CA ASP A 300 -43.70 -19.78 -3.50
C ASP A 300 -44.56 -19.57 -2.25
N GLU A 301 -44.23 -18.58 -1.41
CA GLU A 301 -45.20 -18.02 -0.45
C GLU A 301 -45.04 -16.50 -0.35
N ARG A 302 -46.14 -15.80 -0.62
CA ARG A 302 -46.29 -14.36 -0.36
C ARG A 302 -46.39 -14.19 1.15
N ASP A 303 -45.34 -13.68 1.78
CA ASP A 303 -45.39 -13.15 3.14
C ASP A 303 -44.94 -11.69 3.10
N ASP A 304 -45.73 -10.79 3.70
CA ASP A 304 -45.60 -9.32 3.65
C ASP A 304 -44.38 -8.77 4.45
N SER A 305 -43.41 -9.64 4.76
CA SER A 305 -42.23 -9.34 5.57
C SER A 305 -40.92 -9.23 4.76
N GLY A 306 -40.97 -8.55 3.61
CA GLY A 306 -39.79 -8.09 2.86
C GLY A 306 -39.01 -9.17 2.08
N PRO A 307 -37.98 -8.77 1.30
CA PRO A 307 -37.33 -9.66 0.34
C PRO A 307 -36.32 -10.59 1.03
N ARG A 308 -36.80 -11.69 1.61
CA ARG A 308 -35.97 -12.85 1.97
C ARG A 308 -36.45 -14.07 1.21
N VAL A 309 -35.80 -14.38 0.09
CA VAL A 309 -36.01 -15.64 -0.63
C VAL A 309 -35.58 -16.79 0.31
N ARG A 310 -36.55 -17.45 0.94
CA ARG A 310 -36.31 -18.70 1.68
C ARG A 310 -36.17 -19.81 0.63
N ILE A 311 -35.01 -20.43 0.57
CA ILE A 311 -34.71 -21.51 -0.37
C ILE A 311 -34.84 -22.85 0.38
N ARG A 312 -35.64 -23.79 -0.14
CA ARG A 312 -35.73 -25.14 0.42
C ARG A 312 -34.56 -25.99 -0.11
N ALA A 313 -33.80 -26.58 0.80
CA ALA A 313 -32.72 -27.53 0.50
C ALA A 313 -33.15 -28.93 0.97
N ASN A 314 -32.93 -29.96 0.15
CA ASN A 314 -33.11 -31.35 0.60
C ASN A 314 -31.97 -31.77 1.54
N SER A 315 -32.14 -32.90 2.22
CA SER A 315 -31.14 -33.44 3.17
C SER A 315 -29.76 -33.64 2.54
N ASP A 316 -29.72 -34.09 1.28
CA ASP A 316 -28.48 -34.37 0.55
C ASP A 316 -27.71 -33.10 0.20
N LEU A 317 -28.40 -32.05 -0.27
CA LEU A 317 -27.79 -30.76 -0.56
C LEU A 317 -27.23 -30.11 0.70
N LEU A 318 -27.92 -30.25 1.84
CA LEU A 318 -27.41 -29.78 3.13
C LEU A 318 -26.20 -30.60 3.60
N ALA A 319 -26.19 -31.91 3.39
CA ALA A 319 -25.04 -32.76 3.67
C ALA A 319 -23.83 -32.35 2.82
N LEU A 320 -24.04 -32.15 1.51
CA LEU A 320 -23.02 -31.66 0.60
C LEU A 320 -22.53 -30.26 0.98
N GLU A 321 -23.41 -29.33 1.36
CA GLU A 321 -23.02 -27.99 1.80
C GLU A 321 -22.08 -28.06 3.02
N ARG A 322 -22.37 -28.95 3.99
CA ARG A 322 -21.50 -29.17 5.16
C ARG A 322 -20.15 -29.74 4.76
N VAL A 323 -20.13 -30.77 3.90
CA VAL A 323 -18.89 -31.37 3.40
C VAL A 323 -18.05 -30.34 2.66
N LEU A 324 -18.65 -29.62 1.71
CA LEU A 324 -17.97 -28.59 0.92
C LEU A 324 -17.45 -27.44 1.80
N THR A 325 -18.25 -27.00 2.78
CA THR A 325 -17.84 -25.93 3.71
C THR A 325 -16.66 -26.36 4.57
N GLY A 326 -16.73 -27.53 5.21
CA GLY A 326 -15.62 -28.05 6.02
C GLY A 326 -14.37 -28.32 5.19
N PHE A 327 -14.52 -28.88 3.99
CA PHE A 327 -13.42 -29.10 3.06
C PHE A 327 -12.74 -27.79 2.64
N ALA A 328 -13.51 -26.77 2.30
CA ALA A 328 -12.99 -25.45 1.96
C ALA A 328 -12.32 -24.77 3.16
N GLN A 329 -12.85 -24.93 4.38
CA GLN A 329 -12.22 -24.44 5.60
C GLN A 329 -10.84 -25.05 5.80
N ASP A 330 -10.71 -26.36 5.60
CA ASP A 330 -9.42 -27.04 5.81
C ASP A 330 -8.39 -26.62 4.75
N LEU A 331 -8.80 -26.42 3.49
CA LEU A 331 -7.94 -25.81 2.48
C LEU A 331 -7.53 -24.37 2.87
N ALA A 332 -8.45 -23.56 3.37
CA ALA A 332 -8.17 -22.19 3.79
C ALA A 332 -7.18 -22.14 4.97
N LYS A 333 -7.28 -23.07 5.92
CA LYS A 333 -6.32 -23.19 7.03
C LYS A 333 -4.92 -23.53 6.53
N LEU A 334 -4.79 -24.40 5.52
CA LEU A 334 -3.48 -24.70 4.91
C LEU A 334 -2.82 -23.46 4.30
N VAL A 335 -3.61 -22.51 3.77
CA VAL A 335 -3.09 -21.21 3.28
C VAL A 335 -2.50 -20.40 4.43
N VAL A 336 -3.21 -20.28 5.55
CA VAL A 336 -2.73 -19.54 6.73
C VAL A 336 -1.49 -20.20 7.34
N ARG A 337 -1.49 -21.53 7.42
CA ARG A 337 -0.34 -22.31 7.93
C ARG A 337 0.89 -22.19 7.06
N ASP A 338 0.75 -21.77 5.81
CA ASP A 338 1.84 -21.52 4.89
C ASP A 338 2.12 -20.03 4.67
N GLY A 339 1.62 -19.15 5.56
CA GLY A 339 1.85 -17.73 5.39
C GLY A 339 3.33 -17.38 5.35
N GLU A 340 3.68 -16.38 4.54
CA GLU A 340 5.07 -15.96 4.34
C GLU A 340 5.71 -15.58 5.68
N GLY A 341 6.70 -16.36 6.12
CA GLY A 341 7.35 -16.19 7.43
C GLY A 341 6.45 -16.49 8.64
N ALA A 342 5.29 -17.11 8.46
CA ALA A 342 4.39 -17.43 9.57
C ALA A 342 4.96 -18.53 10.46
N THR A 343 5.03 -18.26 11.76
CA THR A 343 5.41 -19.23 12.80
C THR A 343 4.21 -19.76 13.58
N LYS A 344 3.06 -19.06 13.50
CA LYS A 344 1.84 -19.40 14.22
C LYS A 344 0.63 -19.48 13.31
N PHE A 345 -0.30 -20.35 13.70
CA PHE A 345 -1.66 -20.40 13.19
C PHE A 345 -2.62 -19.95 14.30
N VAL A 346 -3.38 -18.90 14.04
CA VAL A 346 -4.23 -18.24 15.03
C VAL A 346 -5.68 -18.27 14.57
N THR A 347 -6.54 -18.89 15.37
CA THR A 347 -8.00 -18.80 15.23
C THR A 347 -8.50 -17.62 16.04
N ILE A 348 -9.24 -16.70 15.42
CA ILE A 348 -9.91 -15.59 16.09
C ILE A 348 -11.39 -15.89 16.08
N ARG A 349 -11.95 -16.18 17.26
CA ARG A 349 -13.38 -16.40 17.46
C ARG A 349 -13.96 -15.22 18.20
N VAL A 350 -14.91 -14.55 17.57
CA VAL A 350 -15.67 -13.47 18.20
C VAL A 350 -17.12 -13.89 18.35
N LYS A 351 -17.61 -13.89 19.59
CA LYS A 351 -19.01 -14.16 19.94
C LYS A 351 -19.74 -12.84 20.16
N SER A 352 -20.96 -12.75 19.62
CA SER A 352 -21.85 -11.63 19.85
C SER A 352 -23.31 -12.06 19.96
N ASP A 353 -24.00 -11.46 20.93
CA ASP A 353 -25.43 -11.67 21.19
C ASP A 353 -26.30 -10.69 20.39
N THR A 354 -25.70 -9.65 19.81
CA THR A 354 -26.40 -8.62 19.04
C THR A 354 -26.43 -8.96 17.55
N THR A 355 -25.26 -9.01 16.90
CA THR A 355 -25.16 -9.29 15.46
C THR A 355 -23.89 -10.03 15.07
N HIS A 356 -24.03 -10.98 14.13
CA HIS A 356 -22.89 -11.63 13.48
C HIS A 356 -21.98 -10.63 12.75
N ASP A 357 -22.52 -9.52 12.25
CA ASP A 357 -21.75 -8.52 11.51
C ASP A 357 -20.76 -7.77 12.41
N ASN A 358 -21.15 -7.43 13.64
CA ASN A 358 -20.25 -6.87 14.65
C ASN A 358 -19.13 -7.86 15.00
N ALA A 359 -19.49 -9.12 15.26
CA ALA A 359 -18.52 -10.17 15.51
C ALA A 359 -17.51 -10.31 14.36
N LYS A 360 -18.00 -10.30 13.11
CA LYS A 360 -17.17 -10.39 11.91
C LYS A 360 -16.24 -9.18 11.74
N ARG A 361 -16.75 -7.95 11.92
CA ARG A 361 -15.95 -6.71 11.84
C ARG A 361 -14.81 -6.73 12.85
N ALA A 362 -15.10 -7.11 14.09
CA ALA A 362 -14.09 -7.27 15.14
C ALA A 362 -13.06 -8.34 14.78
N ALA A 363 -13.50 -9.54 14.36
CA ALA A 363 -12.61 -10.64 14.00
C ALA A 363 -11.66 -10.26 12.85
N VAL A 364 -12.19 -9.63 11.79
CA VAL A 364 -11.42 -9.12 10.65
C VAL A 364 -10.40 -8.07 11.10
N SER A 365 -10.79 -7.16 11.98
CA SER A 365 -9.91 -6.08 12.47
C SER A 365 -8.74 -6.64 13.29
N ILE A 366 -9.00 -7.60 14.18
CA ILE A 366 -7.97 -8.31 14.96
C ILE A 366 -7.02 -9.04 14.00
N ALA A 367 -7.57 -9.78 13.02
CA ALA A 367 -6.79 -10.57 12.05
C ALA A 367 -5.86 -9.72 11.17
N ARG A 368 -6.18 -8.43 10.95
CA ARG A 368 -5.41 -7.49 10.14
C ARG A 368 -4.47 -6.61 10.97
N SER A 369 -4.57 -6.63 12.30
CA SER A 369 -3.81 -5.72 13.15
C SER A 369 -2.33 -6.12 13.19
N ALA A 370 -1.48 -5.29 12.58
CA ALA A 370 -0.03 -5.49 12.64
C ALA A 370 0.49 -5.56 14.09
N LEU A 371 -0.10 -4.79 15.01
CA LEU A 371 0.27 -4.81 16.42
C LEU A 371 -0.12 -6.13 17.09
N VAL A 372 -1.32 -6.67 16.85
CA VAL A 372 -1.70 -7.99 17.39
C VAL A 372 -0.78 -9.07 16.83
N LYS A 373 -0.55 -9.07 15.51
CA LYS A 373 0.27 -10.09 14.84
C LYS A 373 1.75 -10.06 15.27
N THR A 374 2.31 -8.88 15.52
CA THR A 374 3.68 -8.74 16.06
C THR A 374 3.77 -9.11 17.54
N ALA A 375 2.71 -8.87 18.34
CA ALA A 375 2.65 -9.36 19.72
C ALA A 375 2.63 -10.89 19.77
N LEU A 376 1.85 -11.53 18.89
CA LEU A 376 1.82 -12.98 18.73
C LEU A 376 3.20 -13.55 18.33
N TYR A 377 3.90 -12.89 17.40
CA TYR A 377 5.29 -13.26 17.05
C TYR A 377 6.25 -13.10 18.23
N GLY A 378 6.14 -11.97 18.95
CA GLY A 378 6.94 -11.68 20.13
C GLY A 378 6.58 -12.48 21.38
N LYS A 379 5.57 -13.37 21.29
CA LYS A 379 5.03 -14.13 22.42
C LYS A 379 4.56 -13.23 23.58
N ASP A 380 4.00 -12.07 23.25
CA ASP A 380 3.43 -11.08 24.17
C ASP A 380 1.90 -11.24 24.24
N ALA A 381 1.37 -11.49 25.45
CA ALA A 381 -0.06 -11.70 25.71
C ALA A 381 -0.87 -10.40 25.75
N ASN A 382 -0.73 -9.59 24.69
CA ASN A 382 -1.15 -8.21 24.66
C ASN A 382 -2.64 -8.03 24.32
N TRP A 383 -3.51 -8.30 25.30
CA TRP A 383 -4.95 -8.09 25.16
C TRP A 383 -5.31 -6.61 24.88
N GLY A 384 -4.48 -5.65 25.30
CA GLY A 384 -4.65 -4.24 25.00
C GLY A 384 -4.61 -3.94 23.49
N ARG A 385 -3.70 -4.59 22.74
CA ARG A 385 -3.66 -4.49 21.26
C ARG A 385 -4.89 -5.13 20.60
N ILE A 386 -5.45 -6.18 21.19
CA ILE A 386 -6.70 -6.81 20.73
C ILE A 386 -7.87 -5.86 20.92
N LEU A 387 -8.01 -5.24 22.10
CA LEU A 387 -9.04 -4.23 22.36
C LEU A 387 -8.91 -3.01 21.45
N CYS A 388 -7.68 -2.53 21.23
CA CYS A 388 -7.42 -1.45 20.28
C CYS A 388 -7.93 -1.82 18.88
N ALA A 389 -7.64 -3.04 18.41
CA ALA A 389 -8.13 -3.54 17.12
C ALA A 389 -9.65 -3.65 17.03
N ILE A 390 -10.32 -4.08 18.09
CA ILE A 390 -11.79 -4.06 18.16
C ILE A 390 -12.32 -2.62 18.12
N GLY A 391 -11.69 -1.71 18.87
CA GLY A 391 -12.13 -0.33 19.04
C GLY A 391 -12.09 0.50 17.75
N TYR A 392 -11.07 0.30 16.91
CA TYR A 392 -10.98 1.01 15.61
C TYR A 392 -11.67 0.26 14.46
N ALA A 393 -12.28 -0.91 14.70
CA ALA A 393 -12.83 -1.73 13.63
C ALA A 393 -13.87 -0.93 12.80
N PRO A 394 -13.78 -0.93 11.45
CA PRO A 394 -14.69 -0.18 10.61
C PRO A 394 -16.15 -0.51 10.91
N GLY A 395 -16.98 0.53 11.09
CA GLY A 395 -18.39 0.39 11.45
C GLY A 395 -18.67 0.01 12.90
N ILE A 396 -17.65 -0.27 13.72
CA ILE A 396 -17.75 -0.28 15.20
C ILE A 396 -17.33 1.09 15.73
N MET A 397 -16.20 1.63 15.27
CA MET A 397 -15.68 2.95 15.69
C MET A 397 -16.64 4.11 15.37
N ASP A 398 -17.36 4.01 14.25
CA ASP A 398 -18.32 5.02 13.79
C ASP A 398 -19.72 4.90 14.41
N SER A 399 -19.96 3.93 15.30
CA SER A 399 -21.23 3.78 16.01
C SER A 399 -21.41 4.89 17.07
N ARG A 400 -21.69 6.11 16.62
CA ARG A 400 -22.07 7.23 17.50
C ARG A 400 -23.49 6.98 18.03
N GLU A 401 -23.71 7.36 19.29
CA GLU A 401 -25.07 7.63 19.79
C GLU A 401 -25.76 8.54 18.78
N ILE A 402 -26.90 8.10 18.24
CA ILE A 402 -27.72 8.89 17.32
C ILE A 402 -27.97 10.24 18.00
N ARG A 403 -27.46 11.32 17.41
CA ARG A 403 -27.81 12.67 17.87
C ARG A 403 -29.27 12.89 17.53
N LEU A 404 -30.06 13.41 18.48
CA LEU A 404 -31.48 13.77 18.30
C LEU A 404 -31.76 14.59 17.02
N ALA A 405 -30.76 15.25 16.44
CA ALA A 405 -30.86 15.98 15.18
C ALA A 405 -31.19 15.08 13.96
N ASP A 406 -30.68 13.84 13.92
CA ASP A 406 -30.89 12.92 12.79
C ASP A 406 -32.30 12.30 12.78
N LEU A 407 -33.03 12.38 13.90
CA LEU A 407 -34.44 11.99 14.01
C LEU A 407 -35.41 13.03 13.42
N ARG A 408 -34.96 14.24 13.07
CA ARG A 408 -35.84 15.27 12.48
C ARG A 408 -36.29 14.91 11.06
N LEU A 409 -35.53 14.11 10.31
CA LEU A 409 -35.96 13.64 8.99
C LEU A 409 -37.07 12.58 9.05
N ALA A 410 -37.19 11.85 10.16
CA ALA A 410 -38.22 10.83 10.36
C ALA A 410 -39.57 11.39 10.87
N ARG A 411 -39.64 12.69 11.21
CA ARG A 411 -40.85 13.33 11.76
C ARG A 411 -41.85 13.85 10.71
N ILE A 412 -41.63 13.66 9.41
CA ILE A 412 -42.60 14.09 8.38
C ILE A 412 -43.77 13.10 8.23
N THR A 413 -43.71 11.90 8.81
CA THR A 413 -44.82 10.93 8.76
C THR A 413 -44.97 10.15 10.07
N ARG A 414 -45.59 10.76 11.10
CA ARG A 414 -46.44 10.08 12.10
C ARG A 414 -46.93 11.06 13.18
N GLN A 415 -48.17 10.86 13.60
CA GLN A 415 -48.87 11.59 14.66
C GLN A 415 -48.16 11.47 16.02
N PRO A 416 -48.37 12.43 16.94
CA PRO A 416 -47.59 12.58 18.16
C PRO A 416 -48.22 11.82 19.33
N GLU A 417 -47.98 10.52 19.46
CA GLU A 417 -48.25 9.81 20.73
C GLU A 417 -47.16 8.77 21.04
N LYS A 418 -46.63 8.87 22.27
CA LYS A 418 -45.58 8.08 22.94
C LYS A 418 -44.12 8.35 22.52
N GLU A 419 -43.45 9.16 23.35
CA GLU A 419 -41.99 9.24 23.45
C GLU A 419 -41.43 7.94 24.06
N ASP A 420 -41.22 6.92 23.23
CA ASP A 420 -40.29 5.84 23.57
C ASP A 420 -38.89 6.27 23.12
N SER A 421 -38.00 6.51 24.09
CA SER A 421 -36.60 6.83 23.85
C SER A 421 -35.89 5.63 23.18
N ILE A 422 -35.68 5.68 21.87
CA ILE A 422 -34.83 4.71 21.17
C ILE A 422 -33.37 5.02 21.52
N LYS A 423 -32.85 4.41 22.60
CA LYS A 423 -31.41 4.35 22.86
C LYS A 423 -30.80 3.44 21.81
N ALA A 424 -30.10 4.00 20.82
CA ALA A 424 -29.27 3.20 19.92
C ALA A 424 -28.10 2.63 20.73
N GLU A 425 -28.17 1.34 21.08
CA GLU A 425 -27.09 0.64 21.77
C GLU A 425 -25.82 0.63 20.91
N ARG A 426 -24.67 0.91 21.54
CA ARG A 426 -23.37 0.83 20.88
C ARG A 426 -23.10 -0.60 20.43
N ALA A 427 -22.46 -0.75 19.26
CA ALA A 427 -22.15 -2.05 18.67
C ALA A 427 -21.20 -2.92 19.54
N VAL A 428 -20.38 -2.29 20.38
CA VAL A 428 -19.52 -2.93 21.38
C VAL A 428 -19.55 -2.10 22.66
N ILE A 429 -19.73 -2.77 23.80
CA ILE A 429 -19.76 -2.13 25.13
C ILE A 429 -18.49 -2.57 25.88
N PRO A 430 -17.49 -1.68 26.10
CA PRO A 430 -16.21 -2.08 26.71
C PRO A 430 -16.34 -2.81 28.04
N LYS A 431 -17.28 -2.39 28.90
CA LYS A 431 -17.57 -3.01 30.21
C LYS A 431 -18.22 -4.39 30.14
N ARG A 432 -18.51 -4.90 28.93
CA ARG A 432 -19.06 -6.23 28.69
C ARG A 432 -18.14 -7.05 27.78
N THR A 433 -17.01 -6.50 27.34
CA THR A 433 -16.10 -7.21 26.47
C THR A 433 -15.13 -8.07 27.29
N SER A 434 -14.99 -9.33 26.93
CA SER A 434 -14.00 -10.25 27.50
C SER A 434 -13.07 -10.80 26.42
N VAL A 435 -11.79 -11.00 26.76
CA VAL A 435 -10.74 -11.52 25.88
C VAL A 435 -9.98 -12.63 26.59
N SER A 436 -9.82 -13.76 25.91
CA SER A 436 -9.11 -14.93 26.43
C SER A 436 -8.26 -15.59 25.36
N PHE A 437 -7.24 -16.31 25.80
CA PHE A 437 -6.52 -17.28 24.97
C PHE A 437 -6.97 -18.69 25.29
N ILE A 438 -7.28 -19.44 24.24
CA ILE A 438 -7.62 -20.86 24.28
C ILE A 438 -6.41 -21.65 23.78
N PRO A 439 -5.73 -22.41 24.66
CA PRO A 439 -4.57 -23.20 24.30
C PRO A 439 -4.92 -24.39 23.39
N ALA A 440 -4.02 -24.76 22.49
CA ALA A 440 -4.22 -25.91 21.60
C ALA A 440 -4.00 -27.28 22.30
N ASP A 441 -3.36 -27.29 23.47
CA ASP A 441 -3.10 -28.50 24.27
C ASP A 441 -4.33 -29.00 25.05
N GLY A 442 -5.47 -28.28 24.97
CA GLY A 442 -6.72 -28.62 25.65
C GLY A 442 -6.77 -28.23 27.14
N SER A 443 -5.76 -27.52 27.63
CA SER A 443 -5.75 -26.94 28.98
C SER A 443 -6.78 -25.80 29.14
N GLU A 444 -6.92 -25.30 30.37
CA GLU A 444 -7.92 -24.28 30.71
C GLU A 444 -7.75 -22.95 29.95
N GLU A 445 -8.89 -22.29 29.69
CA GLU A 445 -8.98 -20.95 29.09
C GLU A 445 -8.22 -19.92 29.95
N LEU A 446 -7.22 -19.27 29.35
CA LEU A 446 -6.50 -18.17 29.99
C LEU A 446 -7.25 -16.87 29.76
N LYS A 447 -7.98 -16.41 30.77
CA LYS A 447 -8.73 -15.15 30.73
C LYS A 447 -7.76 -13.98 30.93
N LEU A 448 -7.74 -13.05 29.98
CA LEU A 448 -6.86 -11.88 30.01
C LEU A 448 -7.61 -10.62 30.43
N LEU A 449 -8.85 -10.49 29.96
CA LEU A 449 -9.76 -9.41 30.27
C LEU A 449 -11.15 -10.00 30.45
N VAL A 450 -11.82 -9.67 31.55
CA VAL A 450 -13.20 -10.12 31.82
C VAL A 450 -14.08 -8.91 32.05
N ARG A 451 -15.09 -8.75 31.19
CA ARG A 451 -16.09 -7.66 31.29
C ARG A 451 -15.45 -6.27 31.43
N GLY A 452 -14.44 -6.00 30.61
CA GLY A 452 -13.72 -4.73 30.57
C GLY A 452 -12.70 -4.52 31.67
N GLU A 453 -12.53 -5.46 32.61
CA GLU A 453 -11.54 -5.40 33.67
C GLU A 453 -10.37 -6.36 33.39
N PRO A 454 -9.12 -5.95 33.62
CA PRO A 454 -7.95 -6.81 33.44
C PRO A 454 -7.90 -7.90 34.52
N GLU A 455 -7.57 -9.12 34.13
CA GLU A 455 -7.34 -10.22 35.08
C GLU A 455 -5.86 -10.29 35.52
N GLN A 456 -5.60 -10.88 36.69
CA GLN A 456 -4.22 -11.24 37.05
C GLN A 456 -3.81 -12.48 36.25
N VAL A 457 -2.97 -12.28 35.24
CA VAL A 457 -2.53 -13.33 34.33
C VAL A 457 -1.19 -13.89 34.80
N ASP A 458 -1.08 -15.22 34.86
CA ASP A 458 0.21 -15.90 34.98
C ASP A 458 1.00 -15.73 33.67
N GLU A 459 2.00 -14.87 33.71
CA GLU A 459 2.90 -14.54 32.59
C GLU A 459 3.62 -15.79 32.03
N GLU A 460 4.02 -16.73 32.89
CA GLU A 460 4.71 -17.94 32.45
C GLU A 460 3.74 -18.86 31.70
N ARG A 461 2.50 -18.99 32.21
CA ARG A 461 1.45 -19.73 31.51
C ARG A 461 1.10 -19.08 30.17
N ALA A 462 0.96 -17.75 30.14
CA ALA A 462 0.67 -17.01 28.92
C ALA A 462 1.75 -17.21 27.86
N LYS A 463 3.02 -17.19 28.27
CA LYS A 463 4.17 -17.47 27.41
C LYS A 463 4.13 -18.90 26.87
N GLN A 464 3.89 -19.91 27.70
CA GLN A 464 3.77 -21.32 27.25
C GLN A 464 2.70 -21.48 26.17
N ILE A 465 1.53 -20.87 26.37
CA ILE A 465 0.44 -20.87 25.38
C ILE A 465 0.90 -20.18 24.09
N LEU A 466 1.57 -19.04 24.20
CA LEU A 466 2.12 -18.30 23.07
C LEU A 466 3.36 -18.96 22.46
N GLU A 467 3.92 -20.03 23.01
CA GLU A 467 4.97 -20.82 22.37
C GLU A 467 4.42 -21.85 21.39
N MET A 468 3.15 -22.23 21.55
CA MET A 468 2.49 -23.17 20.66
C MET A 468 2.38 -22.62 19.23
N GLU A 469 2.41 -23.53 18.24
CA GLU A 469 2.14 -23.19 16.85
C GLU A 469 0.68 -22.76 16.68
N ASP A 470 -0.24 -23.44 17.36
CA ASP A 470 -1.67 -23.21 17.26
C ASP A 470 -2.18 -22.46 18.49
N LEU A 471 -2.99 -21.42 18.26
CA LEU A 471 -3.60 -20.61 19.31
C LEU A 471 -5.01 -20.20 18.89
N GLU A 472 -5.94 -20.09 19.85
CA GLU A 472 -7.21 -19.41 19.63
C GLU A 472 -7.35 -18.15 20.52
N ILE A 473 -7.70 -17.03 19.89
CA ILE A 473 -8.11 -15.79 20.55
C ILE A 473 -9.63 -15.80 20.60
N LEU A 474 -10.18 -15.82 21.81
CA LEU A 474 -11.62 -15.82 22.04
C LEU A 474 -12.06 -14.47 22.60
N VAL A 475 -12.94 -13.80 21.86
CA VAL A 475 -13.54 -12.52 22.25
C VAL A 475 -15.04 -12.70 22.43
N ARG A 476 -15.55 -12.25 23.58
CA ARG A 476 -16.99 -12.11 23.83
C ARG A 476 -17.28 -10.62 23.86
N LEU A 477 -18.06 -10.11 22.91
CA LEU A 477 -18.41 -8.68 22.87
C LEU A 477 -19.44 -8.31 23.94
N GLU A 478 -20.30 -9.26 24.32
CA GLU A 478 -21.34 -9.09 25.32
C GLU A 478 -21.31 -10.21 26.39
N ASP A 479 -20.27 -10.25 27.23
CA ASP A 479 -20.18 -11.17 28.38
C ASP A 479 -21.05 -10.66 29.54
N ASP A 480 -22.10 -11.41 29.87
CA ASP A 480 -23.05 -11.12 30.96
C ASP A 480 -22.83 -11.99 32.21
N GLY A 481 -21.82 -12.86 32.22
CA GLY A 481 -21.46 -13.71 33.35
C GLY A 481 -22.48 -14.80 33.70
N LYS A 482 -23.55 -14.97 32.92
CA LYS A 482 -24.55 -16.03 33.16
C LYS A 482 -24.12 -17.31 32.45
N SER A 483 -24.06 -18.41 33.18
CA SER A 483 -23.77 -19.76 32.66
C SER A 483 -24.88 -20.31 31.76
N ALA A 484 -26.00 -19.60 31.63
CA ALA A 484 -27.07 -19.96 30.70
C ALA A 484 -26.75 -19.36 29.34
N GLU A 485 -26.52 -20.21 28.34
CA GLU A 485 -26.34 -19.78 26.95
C GLU A 485 -27.46 -18.78 26.56
N PRO A 486 -27.10 -17.57 26.08
CA PRO A 486 -28.09 -16.65 25.53
C PRO A 486 -28.93 -17.37 24.47
N LYS A 487 -30.24 -17.09 24.40
CA LYS A 487 -31.17 -17.73 23.44
C LYS A 487 -30.73 -17.64 21.97
N ARG A 488 -29.74 -16.79 21.61
CA ARG A 488 -29.19 -16.66 20.25
C ARG A 488 -27.79 -16.01 20.20
N VAL A 489 -26.74 -16.72 20.60
CA VAL A 489 -25.35 -16.29 20.36
C VAL A 489 -24.99 -16.49 18.89
N THR A 490 -24.41 -15.48 18.25
CA THR A 490 -23.79 -15.62 16.93
C THR A 490 -22.27 -15.59 17.05
N GLU A 491 -21.57 -16.37 16.24
CA GLU A 491 -20.10 -16.36 16.21
C GLU A 491 -19.56 -16.07 14.81
N ALA A 492 -18.46 -15.32 14.77
CA ALA A 492 -17.65 -15.13 13.59
C ALA A 492 -16.25 -15.69 13.86
N VAL A 493 -15.77 -16.54 12.95
CA VAL A 493 -14.44 -17.14 13.01
C VAL A 493 -13.59 -16.61 11.86
N PHE A 494 -12.37 -16.20 12.18
CA PHE A 494 -11.33 -15.80 11.23
C PHE A 494 -10.03 -16.52 11.57
N TRP A 495 -9.21 -16.83 10.58
CA TRP A 495 -7.88 -17.42 10.77
C TRP A 495 -6.79 -16.49 10.26
N THR A 496 -5.73 -16.35 11.03
CA THR A 496 -4.57 -15.54 10.67
C THR A 496 -3.29 -16.19 11.18
N CYS A 497 -2.16 -15.57 10.88
CA CYS A 497 -0.86 -15.91 11.41
C CYS A 497 -0.27 -14.72 12.18
N ASP A 498 0.90 -14.91 12.74
CA ASP A 498 1.76 -13.84 13.28
C ASP A 498 2.40 -12.99 12.15
N PHE A 499 3.13 -11.93 12.54
CA PHE A 499 3.87 -11.07 11.61
C PHE A 499 5.36 -11.06 12.02
N SER A 500 6.17 -11.83 11.31
CA SER A 500 7.58 -12.06 11.60
C SER A 500 8.53 -11.15 10.81
N HIS A 501 9.80 -11.15 11.20
CA HIS A 501 10.87 -10.51 10.41
C HIS A 501 11.02 -11.14 9.02
N GLU A 502 10.79 -12.45 8.91
CA GLU A 502 10.92 -13.16 7.66
C GLU A 502 9.90 -12.71 6.61
N TYR A 503 8.66 -12.41 7.02
CA TYR A 503 7.69 -11.79 6.11
C TYR A 503 8.26 -10.53 5.46
N VAL A 504 8.90 -9.67 6.27
CA VAL A 504 9.52 -8.42 5.80
C VAL A 504 10.69 -8.71 4.87
N THR A 505 11.53 -9.69 5.17
CA THR A 505 12.64 -10.10 4.30
C THR A 505 12.13 -10.61 2.94
N ILE A 506 11.16 -11.54 2.94
CA ILE A 506 10.58 -12.11 1.72
C ILE A 506 10.03 -11.00 0.83
N ASN A 507 9.22 -10.10 1.39
CA ASN A 507 8.51 -9.07 0.64
C ASN A 507 9.35 -7.82 0.34
N GLY A 508 10.34 -7.51 1.17
CA GLY A 508 11.31 -6.43 0.94
C GLY A 508 12.29 -6.75 -0.19
N ASP A 509 12.61 -8.03 -0.39
CA ASP A 509 13.48 -8.49 -1.47
C ASP A 509 12.72 -8.81 -2.77
N TYR A 510 11.38 -8.92 -2.70
CA TYR A 510 10.52 -9.19 -3.85
C TYR A 510 10.42 -7.97 -4.76
N ARG A 511 11.42 -7.78 -5.63
CA ARG A 511 11.34 -6.79 -6.71
C ARG A 511 10.29 -7.25 -7.73
N THR A 512 9.06 -6.76 -7.59
CA THR A 512 8.16 -6.59 -8.74
C THR A 512 8.88 -5.64 -9.68
N LEU A 513 9.65 -6.21 -10.61
CA LEU A 513 10.53 -5.47 -11.51
C LEU A 513 9.75 -4.29 -12.09
N LEU A 514 10.22 -3.09 -11.76
CA LEU A 514 9.94 -1.85 -12.48
C LEU A 514 9.98 -2.17 -13.97
N ILE A 515 8.82 -2.16 -14.62
CA ILE A 515 8.70 -2.11 -16.07
C ILE A 515 9.06 -0.68 -16.48
N CYS A 516 10.33 -0.33 -16.32
CA CYS A 516 10.90 0.89 -16.89
C CYS A 516 11.92 0.58 -18.00
N ALA A 517 12.19 -0.69 -18.30
CA ALA A 517 13.25 -1.07 -19.24
C ALA A 517 12.78 -1.81 -20.51
N THR A 518 11.47 -1.98 -20.77
CA THR A 518 11.03 -2.78 -21.93
C THR A 518 9.76 -2.28 -22.63
N LEU A 519 9.39 -1.00 -22.43
CA LEU A 519 8.35 -0.36 -23.25
C LEU A 519 8.90 0.43 -24.45
N ALA A 520 10.22 0.51 -24.62
CA ALA A 520 10.85 1.32 -25.66
C ALA A 520 11.00 0.60 -27.03
N LEU A 521 10.54 -0.65 -27.22
CA LEU A 521 10.87 -1.41 -28.43
C LEU A 521 9.72 -2.16 -29.14
N HIS A 522 8.44 -1.91 -28.82
CA HIS A 522 7.33 -2.66 -29.44
C HIS A 522 6.12 -1.81 -29.90
N VAL A 523 6.26 -0.49 -30.00
CA VAL A 523 5.21 0.38 -30.57
C VAL A 523 5.43 0.69 -32.06
N ALA A 524 6.48 0.16 -32.68
CA ALA A 524 6.85 0.51 -34.06
C ALA A 524 6.09 -0.22 -35.19
N THR A 525 5.18 -1.15 -34.91
CA THR A 525 4.47 -1.88 -35.97
C THR A 525 3.03 -2.20 -35.59
N HIS A 526 2.12 -1.26 -35.85
CA HIS A 526 0.74 -1.49 -36.32
C HIS A 526 -0.09 -0.20 -36.13
N THR A 527 0.04 0.72 -37.08
CA THR A 527 -0.96 1.75 -37.31
C THR A 527 -1.40 1.65 -38.76
N SER A 528 -2.52 0.97 -38.97
CA SER A 528 -3.32 1.17 -40.17
C SER A 528 -4.77 1.27 -39.73
N THR A 529 -5.28 2.49 -39.93
CA THR A 529 -6.69 2.85 -40.15
C THR A 529 -7.70 2.34 -39.13
N MET A 530 -7.98 3.17 -38.11
CA MET A 530 -9.36 3.32 -37.63
C MET A 530 -9.66 4.77 -37.26
N THR A 531 -10.76 5.23 -37.85
CA THR A 531 -11.35 6.56 -37.81
C THR A 531 -11.76 7.00 -36.40
N GLN A 532 -11.56 8.29 -36.13
CA GLN A 532 -11.99 8.98 -34.93
C GLN A 532 -13.49 8.80 -34.67
N SER A 533 -13.84 8.26 -33.51
CA SER A 533 -15.09 8.60 -32.84
C SER A 533 -14.83 8.76 -31.34
N THR A 534 -15.46 9.80 -30.81
CA THR A 534 -15.34 10.42 -29.49
C THR A 534 -15.58 9.44 -28.33
N GLN A 535 -14.56 9.21 -27.50
CA GLN A 535 -14.73 8.73 -26.12
C GLN A 535 -13.99 9.66 -25.16
N ASN A 536 -14.78 10.50 -24.48
CA ASN A 536 -14.35 11.42 -23.44
C ASN A 536 -14.14 10.62 -22.13
N THR A 537 -13.06 9.85 -22.04
CA THR A 537 -12.55 9.35 -20.75
C THR A 537 -11.70 10.44 -20.13
N LEU A 538 -12.12 10.98 -18.97
CA LEU A 538 -11.32 11.89 -18.13
C LEU A 538 -9.96 11.24 -17.81
N ARG A 539 -8.94 11.57 -18.59
CA ARG A 539 -7.55 11.21 -18.32
C ARG A 539 -7.04 12.13 -17.22
N VAL A 540 -6.82 11.58 -16.03
CA VAL A 540 -6.12 12.28 -14.95
C VAL A 540 -4.70 12.55 -15.42
N SER A 541 -4.29 13.81 -15.45
CA SER A 541 -2.97 14.25 -15.89
C SER A 541 -1.92 14.14 -14.77
N GLU A 542 -0.63 14.18 -15.11
CA GLU A 542 0.47 14.25 -14.15
C GLU A 542 0.37 15.47 -13.23
N ASP A 543 -0.17 16.57 -13.76
CA ASP A 543 -0.47 17.79 -13.03
C ASP A 543 -1.54 17.53 -11.95
N ASP A 544 -2.60 16.79 -12.30
CA ASP A 544 -3.66 16.44 -11.35
C ASP A 544 -3.13 15.57 -10.22
N ILE A 545 -2.23 14.62 -10.53
CA ILE A 545 -1.55 13.79 -9.53
C ILE A 545 -0.70 14.66 -8.60
N TYR A 546 0.08 15.60 -9.13
CA TYR A 546 0.88 16.51 -8.30
C TYR A 546 0.00 17.37 -7.40
N ARG A 547 -1.13 17.87 -7.91
CA ARG A 547 -2.09 18.68 -7.14
C ARG A 547 -2.73 17.93 -5.98
N THR A 548 -2.78 16.59 -6.02
CA THR A 548 -3.25 15.79 -4.88
C THR A 548 -2.23 15.65 -3.75
N SER A 549 -0.95 15.97 -4.00
CA SER A 549 0.14 15.80 -3.02
C SER A 549 0.01 16.77 -1.84
N SER A 550 0.58 16.39 -0.69
CA SER A 550 0.62 17.27 0.48
C SER A 550 1.44 18.54 0.18
N GLN A 551 2.52 18.40 -0.59
CA GLN A 551 3.38 19.51 -0.99
C GLN A 551 2.60 20.60 -1.73
N PHE A 552 1.78 20.23 -2.71
CA PHE A 552 0.96 21.22 -3.41
C PHE A 552 -0.13 21.80 -2.51
N ARG A 553 -0.88 20.93 -1.82
CA ARG A 553 -2.06 21.34 -1.06
C ARG A 553 -1.77 22.18 0.17
N LEU A 554 -0.60 21.99 0.79
CA LEU A 554 -0.27 22.58 2.09
C LEU A 554 0.96 23.49 2.04
N TRP A 555 1.84 23.31 1.04
CA TRP A 555 3.17 23.91 1.02
C TRP A 555 3.51 24.60 -0.30
N SER A 556 2.51 24.92 -1.12
CA SER A 556 2.66 25.74 -2.32
C SER A 556 1.82 27.01 -2.20
N PHE A 557 2.43 28.16 -2.46
CA PHE A 557 1.88 29.48 -2.22
C PHE A 557 2.11 30.38 -3.44
N SER A 558 1.27 31.40 -3.61
CA SER A 558 1.70 32.57 -4.37
C SER A 558 2.73 33.38 -3.58
N PRO A 559 3.58 34.20 -4.24
CA PRO A 559 4.53 35.08 -3.54
C PRO A 559 3.86 35.98 -2.48
N GLU A 560 2.68 36.51 -2.79
CA GLU A 560 1.89 37.36 -1.89
C GLU A 560 1.37 36.57 -0.68
N GLN A 561 0.85 35.36 -0.89
CA GLN A 561 0.38 34.49 0.19
C GLN A 561 1.52 34.09 1.12
N LEU A 562 2.69 33.77 0.57
CA LEU A 562 3.87 33.40 1.36
C LEU A 562 4.35 34.57 2.22
N ALA A 563 4.42 35.77 1.65
CA ALA A 563 4.80 36.98 2.38
C ALA A 563 3.77 37.32 3.47
N ALA A 564 2.47 37.26 3.16
CA ALA A 564 1.41 37.50 4.13
C ALA A 564 1.46 36.50 5.30
N GLN A 565 1.72 35.22 5.01
CA GLN A 565 1.82 34.18 6.03
C GLN A 565 3.01 34.42 6.98
N ARG A 566 4.17 34.82 6.44
CA ARG A 566 5.36 35.17 7.24
C ARG A 566 5.10 36.38 8.14
N ARG A 567 4.58 37.46 7.57
CA ARG A 567 4.21 38.68 8.30
C ARG A 567 3.24 38.40 9.43
N LYS A 568 2.16 37.67 9.15
CA LYS A 568 1.15 37.30 10.15
C LYS A 568 1.77 36.48 11.31
N THR A 569 2.63 35.52 10.98
CA THR A 569 3.32 34.69 11.98
C THR A 569 4.25 35.54 12.85
N HIS A 570 4.99 36.45 12.25
CA HIS A 570 5.88 37.39 12.92
C HIS A 570 5.12 38.34 13.85
N GLU A 571 4.08 39.00 13.36
CA GLU A 571 3.25 39.94 14.14
C GLU A 571 2.62 39.28 15.36
N LEU A 572 2.09 38.06 15.22
CA LEU A 572 1.51 37.29 16.33
C LEU A 572 2.56 36.87 17.36
N ALA A 573 3.78 36.56 16.93
CA ALA A 573 4.88 36.24 17.84
C ALA A 573 5.36 37.49 18.59
N LEU A 574 5.50 38.61 17.89
CA LEU A 574 5.91 39.89 18.49
C LEU A 574 4.87 40.41 19.48
N ALA A 575 3.58 40.27 19.18
CA ALA A 575 2.50 40.62 20.11
C ALA A 575 2.58 39.82 21.42
N ARG A 576 2.87 38.51 21.34
CA ARG A 576 3.10 37.65 22.50
C ARG A 576 4.36 38.05 23.27
N ALA A 577 5.48 38.28 22.57
CA ALA A 577 6.73 38.73 23.19
C ALA A 577 6.54 40.04 23.98
N LYS A 578 5.83 41.02 23.41
CA LYS A 578 5.49 42.28 24.06
C LYS A 578 4.66 42.08 25.34
N GLN A 579 3.71 41.15 25.34
CA GLN A 579 2.91 40.83 26.52
C GLN A 579 3.75 40.24 27.66
N TYR A 580 4.74 39.40 27.34
CA TYR A 580 5.62 38.84 28.38
C TYR A 580 6.59 39.88 28.94
N LEU A 581 7.17 40.72 28.08
CA LEU A 581 8.08 41.78 28.50
C LEU A 581 7.39 42.82 29.38
N SER A 582 6.12 43.15 29.09
CA SER A 582 5.34 44.05 29.94
C SER A 582 5.00 43.42 31.31
N GLN A 583 4.73 42.12 31.36
CA GLN A 583 4.50 41.40 32.62
C GLN A 583 5.77 41.29 33.50
N GLN A 584 6.96 41.13 32.90
CA GLN A 584 8.23 41.12 33.65
C GLN A 584 8.62 42.49 34.20
N ASN A 585 8.37 43.57 33.45
CA ASN A 585 8.77 44.92 33.84
C ASN A 585 7.80 45.62 34.81
N GLY A 586 6.63 45.04 35.07
CA GLY A 586 5.68 45.53 36.09
C GLY A 586 6.20 45.53 37.54
N ALA A 587 7.44 45.06 37.78
CA ALA A 587 8.12 45.07 39.07
C ALA A 587 9.23 46.14 39.21
N ALA A 588 9.52 46.94 38.18
CA ALA A 588 10.54 47.99 38.24
C ALA A 588 10.02 49.32 37.65
N THR A 589 9.85 50.32 38.51
CA THR A 589 9.51 51.70 38.11
C THR A 589 10.67 52.39 37.41
N ASN A 590 10.33 53.12 36.33
CA ASN A 590 11.13 54.09 35.56
C ASN A 590 12.21 53.52 34.62
N GLY A 591 11.83 53.35 33.35
CA GLY A 591 12.75 53.27 32.22
C GLY A 591 12.01 53.01 30.91
N HIS A 592 12.24 53.83 29.88
CA HIS A 592 11.72 53.63 28.53
C HIS A 592 11.87 52.16 28.09
N THR A 593 10.76 51.49 27.75
CA THR A 593 10.80 50.13 27.21
C THR A 593 11.30 50.19 25.77
N ASN A 594 12.57 49.84 25.53
CA ASN A 594 13.14 49.62 24.19
C ASN A 594 12.48 48.39 23.54
N ILE A 595 11.28 48.57 23.01
CA ILE A 595 10.60 47.59 22.14
C ILE A 595 11.30 47.49 20.77
N GLU A 596 12.18 48.44 20.44
CA GLU A 596 12.97 48.49 19.21
C GLU A 596 14.06 47.40 19.09
N GLU A 597 14.31 46.60 20.13
CA GLU A 597 15.39 45.58 20.13
C GLU A 597 14.96 44.17 19.67
N CYS A 598 13.67 43.93 19.37
CA CYS A 598 13.21 42.64 18.84
C CYS A 598 13.61 42.45 17.37
N LEU A 599 13.72 41.19 16.92
CA LEU A 599 13.97 40.89 15.50
C LEU A 599 12.87 41.49 14.60
N THR A 600 13.26 41.98 13.44
CA THR A 600 12.36 42.32 12.33
C THR A 600 12.01 41.09 11.48
N GLU A 601 10.96 41.16 10.67
CA GLU A 601 10.55 40.10 9.73
C GLU A 601 11.72 39.67 8.80
N ASN A 602 12.50 40.64 8.31
CA ASN A 602 13.62 40.37 7.41
C ASN A 602 14.82 39.74 8.14
N GLU A 603 15.13 40.19 9.36
CA GLU A 603 16.17 39.57 10.20
C GLU A 603 15.80 38.12 10.57
N GLU A 604 14.52 37.86 10.83
CA GLU A 604 14.01 36.52 11.09
C GLU A 604 14.18 35.60 9.88
N LEU A 605 13.81 36.07 8.68
CA LEU A 605 14.00 35.32 7.44
C LEU A 605 15.48 35.04 7.16
N ARG A 606 16.35 36.04 7.38
CA ARG A 606 17.81 35.89 7.25
C ARG A 606 18.37 34.84 8.21
N LEU A 607 17.89 34.78 9.46
CA LEU A 607 18.27 33.73 10.40
C LEU A 607 17.86 32.34 9.90
N VAL A 608 16.62 32.18 9.39
CA VAL A 608 16.16 30.89 8.84
C VAL A 608 17.01 30.45 7.65
N GLN A 609 17.34 31.38 6.73
CA GLN A 609 18.22 31.10 5.60
C GLN A 609 19.60 30.65 6.06
N ARG A 610 20.20 31.34 7.04
CA ARG A 610 21.50 30.97 7.61
C ARG A 610 21.50 29.57 8.22
N TYR A 611 20.43 29.19 8.92
CA TYR A 611 20.32 27.83 9.46
C TYR A 611 20.06 26.77 8.38
N GLY A 612 19.46 27.12 7.25
CA GLY A 612 19.44 26.27 6.06
C GLY A 612 20.84 25.97 5.53
N GLU A 613 21.72 26.98 5.46
CA GLU A 613 23.12 26.80 5.08
C GLU A 613 23.89 25.93 6.07
N ILE A 614 23.66 26.13 7.38
CA ILE A 614 24.26 25.31 8.43
C ILE A 614 23.85 23.85 8.27
N ILE A 615 22.57 23.55 8.02
CA ILE A 615 22.10 22.18 7.75
C ILE A 615 22.86 21.58 6.57
N ARG A 616 23.01 22.32 5.46
CA ARG A 616 23.74 21.87 4.28
C ARG A 616 25.21 21.57 4.61
N LEU A 617 25.90 22.49 5.29
CA LEU A 617 27.30 22.34 5.68
C LEU A 617 27.51 21.17 6.64
N THR A 618 26.65 21.03 7.66
CA THR A 618 26.69 19.91 8.60
C THR A 618 26.44 18.59 7.89
N ALA A 619 25.43 18.50 7.01
CA ALA A 619 25.18 17.30 6.24
C ALA A 619 26.38 16.91 5.35
N THR A 620 27.03 17.88 4.71
CA THR A 620 28.27 17.65 3.94
C THR A 620 29.41 17.14 4.83
N GLN A 621 29.63 17.75 6.01
CA GLN A 621 30.64 17.29 6.98
C GLN A 621 30.37 15.85 7.44
N LEU A 622 29.10 15.51 7.65
CA LEU A 622 28.66 14.16 8.04
C LEU A 622 28.60 13.18 6.85
N LYS A 623 28.93 13.62 5.63
CA LYS A 623 28.86 12.83 4.40
C LYS A 623 27.47 12.26 4.12
N TRP A 624 26.43 13.00 4.47
CA TRP A 624 25.05 12.60 4.21
C TRP A 624 24.71 12.80 2.73
N PRO A 625 23.86 11.93 2.16
CA PRO A 625 23.24 12.18 0.87
C PRO A 625 22.54 13.55 0.78
N THR A 626 22.77 14.28 -0.30
CA THR A 626 22.26 15.66 -0.50
C THR A 626 20.74 15.78 -0.34
N HIS A 627 19.98 14.77 -0.78
CA HIS A 627 18.52 14.78 -0.68
C HIS A 627 18.01 14.86 0.77
N ILE A 628 18.75 14.29 1.73
CA ILE A 628 18.38 14.37 3.15
C ILE A 628 18.56 15.79 3.68
N ALA A 629 19.66 16.44 3.30
CA ALA A 629 19.91 17.84 3.66
C ALA A 629 18.82 18.76 3.10
N ILE A 630 18.40 18.54 1.85
CA ILE A 630 17.31 19.29 1.22
C ILE A 630 16.00 19.09 1.99
N THR A 631 15.63 17.85 2.33
CA THR A 631 14.42 17.56 3.14
C THR A 631 14.49 18.26 4.50
N ALA A 632 15.64 18.22 5.18
CA ALA A 632 15.82 18.92 6.46
C ALA A 632 15.67 20.45 6.33
N ILE A 633 16.21 21.06 5.27
CA ILE A 633 16.04 22.50 4.97
C ILE A 633 14.56 22.82 4.71
N GLN A 634 13.85 21.96 3.96
CA GLN A 634 12.42 22.17 3.71
C GLN A 634 11.60 22.03 4.99
N TYR A 635 11.92 21.09 5.88
CA TYR A 635 11.28 21.00 7.19
C TYR A 635 11.53 22.24 8.04
N LEU A 636 12.76 22.78 8.05
CA LEU A 636 13.08 24.03 8.73
C LEU A 636 12.22 25.19 8.19
N LYS A 637 12.15 25.35 6.86
CA LYS A 637 11.37 26.40 6.22
C LYS A 637 9.87 26.28 6.53
N ARG A 638 9.30 25.08 6.39
CA ARG A 638 7.89 24.80 6.69
C ARG A 638 7.57 25.06 8.17
N PHE A 639 8.48 24.72 9.08
CA PHE A 639 8.33 25.00 10.50
C PHE A 639 8.14 26.49 10.79
N TYR A 640 8.97 27.34 10.17
CA TYR A 640 8.95 28.79 10.34
C TYR A 640 7.87 29.53 9.51
N LEU A 641 7.00 28.82 8.80
CA LEU A 641 5.77 29.41 8.23
C LEU A 641 4.62 29.50 9.25
N SER A 642 4.69 28.72 10.34
CA SER A 642 3.66 28.65 11.38
C SER A 642 4.19 28.94 12.78
N ASN A 643 5.51 29.11 12.91
CA ASN A 643 6.19 29.41 14.16
C ASN A 643 7.22 30.51 13.89
N SER A 644 7.55 31.29 14.92
CA SER A 644 8.56 32.34 14.81
C SER A 644 9.86 31.95 15.50
N CYS A 645 10.99 32.45 15.00
CA CYS A 645 12.31 32.38 15.63
C CYS A 645 12.28 32.91 17.06
N VAL A 646 11.49 33.96 17.33
CA VAL A 646 11.29 34.58 18.66
C VAL A 646 10.76 33.57 19.69
N THR A 647 9.92 32.64 19.25
CA THR A 647 9.36 31.59 20.11
C THR A 647 10.25 30.34 20.13
N TYR A 648 10.78 29.93 18.98
CA TYR A 648 11.60 28.74 18.83
C TYR A 648 12.88 29.08 18.05
N PRO A 649 14.02 29.29 18.72
CA PRO A 649 15.26 29.66 18.05
C PRO A 649 15.74 28.58 17.06
N PRO A 650 16.15 28.96 15.83
CA PRO A 650 16.64 28.00 14.83
C PRO A 650 17.79 27.12 15.32
N LYS A 651 18.63 27.64 16.23
CA LYS A 651 19.72 26.90 16.91
C LYS A 651 19.29 25.62 17.59
N GLU A 652 18.06 25.60 18.09
CA GLU A 652 17.49 24.47 18.83
C GLU A 652 16.69 23.56 17.90
N ILE A 653 16.12 24.10 16.82
CA ILE A 653 15.25 23.36 15.90
C ILE A 653 16.03 22.64 14.79
N TYR A 654 17.13 23.23 14.28
CA TYR A 654 17.80 22.71 13.08
C TYR A 654 18.33 21.28 13.24
N LYS A 655 18.80 20.91 14.44
CA LYS A 655 19.26 19.55 14.75
C LYS A 655 18.13 18.53 14.69
N THR A 656 16.95 18.92 15.17
CA THR A 656 15.75 18.07 15.19
C THR A 656 15.20 17.85 13.79
N VAL A 657 15.14 18.89 12.95
CA VAL A 657 14.71 18.70 11.55
C VAL A 657 15.71 17.87 10.75
N MET A 658 17.01 17.96 11.03
CA MET A 658 18.02 17.06 10.44
C MET A 658 17.82 15.61 10.88
N PHE A 659 17.62 15.38 12.17
CA PHE A 659 17.35 14.04 12.70
C PHE A 659 16.05 13.47 12.12
N LEU A 660 14.99 14.27 12.05
CA LEU A 660 13.70 13.87 11.48
C LEU A 660 13.82 13.56 9.99
N ALA A 661 14.54 14.39 9.22
CA ALA A 661 14.79 14.13 7.79
C ALA A 661 15.56 12.82 7.56
N SER A 662 16.51 12.49 8.45
CA SER A 662 17.21 11.20 8.37
C SER A 662 16.24 10.01 8.53
N LYS A 663 15.22 10.14 9.40
CA LYS A 663 14.17 9.12 9.58
C LYS A 663 13.29 9.00 8.34
N THR A 664 12.87 10.12 7.75
CA THR A 664 11.87 10.14 6.68
C THR A 664 12.44 9.73 5.32
N GLU A 665 13.73 10.00 5.08
CA GLU A 665 14.46 9.56 3.89
C GLU A 665 15.11 8.17 4.05
N ALA A 666 14.68 7.39 5.05
CA ALA A 666 15.17 6.04 5.35
C ALA A 666 16.70 5.94 5.58
N PHE A 667 17.31 7.02 6.05
CA PHE A 667 18.71 7.08 6.45
C PHE A 667 18.82 6.95 7.97
N HIS A 668 18.62 5.72 8.45
CA HIS A 668 18.50 5.43 9.88
C HIS A 668 19.81 5.63 10.63
N LEU A 669 19.91 6.73 11.36
CA LEU A 669 20.97 7.02 12.34
C LEU A 669 20.41 6.88 13.76
N PRO A 670 21.03 6.05 14.63
CA PRO A 670 20.69 6.04 16.05
C PRO A 670 20.85 7.45 16.64
N LEU A 671 19.89 7.85 17.50
CA LEU A 671 19.92 9.18 18.13
C LEU A 671 21.24 9.46 18.84
N SER A 672 21.77 8.47 19.58
CA SER A 672 23.05 8.60 20.27
C SER A 672 24.22 8.87 19.34
N GLN A 673 24.22 8.28 18.14
CA GLN A 673 25.24 8.51 17.13
C GLN A 673 25.07 9.90 16.51
N PHE A 674 23.85 10.28 16.14
CA PHE A 674 23.56 11.61 15.61
C PHE A 674 23.97 12.71 16.59
N SER A 675 23.54 12.61 17.85
CA SER A 675 23.86 13.51 18.95
C SER A 675 25.35 13.73 19.14
N ARG A 676 26.16 12.65 19.08
CA ARG A 676 27.63 12.74 19.12
C ARG A 676 28.18 13.47 17.91
N SER A 677 27.65 13.18 16.71
CA SER A 677 28.09 13.79 15.46
C SER A 677 27.82 15.29 15.37
N VAL A 678 26.80 15.80 16.08
CA VAL A 678 26.44 17.23 16.10
C VAL A 678 26.72 17.91 17.44
N SER A 679 27.46 17.25 18.34
CA SER A 679 27.80 17.72 19.68
C SER A 679 26.59 18.26 20.46
N SER A 680 25.54 17.45 20.60
CA SER A 680 24.29 17.82 21.29
C SER A 680 23.77 16.68 22.16
N GLU A 681 23.14 16.99 23.29
CA GLU A 681 22.50 15.97 24.12
C GLU A 681 21.26 15.37 23.43
N PRO A 682 21.01 14.05 23.52
CA PRO A 682 19.85 13.38 22.92
C PRO A 682 18.51 14.05 23.22
N ASP A 683 18.29 14.46 24.46
CA ASP A 683 17.02 15.07 24.89
C ASP A 683 16.76 16.43 24.23
N THR A 684 17.82 17.19 23.92
CA THR A 684 17.70 18.48 23.23
C THR A 684 17.25 18.32 21.78
N VAL A 685 17.59 17.19 21.15
CA VAL A 685 17.16 16.87 19.79
C VAL A 685 15.72 16.35 19.79
N LEU A 686 15.35 15.53 20.78
CA LEU A 686 14.00 14.95 20.88
C LEU A 686 12.93 15.92 21.36
N ALA A 687 13.25 16.82 22.29
CA ALA A 687 12.26 17.71 22.91
C ALA A 687 11.38 18.48 21.91
N PRO A 688 11.91 19.08 20.83
CA PRO A 688 11.09 19.76 19.83
C PRO A 688 10.54 18.84 18.73
N GLU A 689 10.85 17.53 18.71
CA GLU A 689 10.47 16.63 17.61
C GLU A 689 8.96 16.63 17.36
N TYR A 690 8.15 16.50 18.41
CA TYR A 690 6.70 16.51 18.27
C TYR A 690 6.18 17.88 17.80
N LYS A 691 6.76 18.99 18.29
CA LYS A 691 6.39 20.34 17.86
C LYS A 691 6.72 20.57 16.38
N VAL A 692 7.85 20.06 15.92
CA VAL A 692 8.23 20.04 14.50
C VAL A 692 7.21 19.23 13.69
N MET A 693 6.86 18.02 14.14
CA MET A 693 5.84 17.19 13.47
C MET A 693 4.48 17.89 13.33
N GLN A 694 4.03 18.58 14.39
CA GLN A 694 2.81 19.38 14.36
C GLN A 694 2.90 20.53 13.34
N ALA A 695 4.00 21.27 13.35
CA ALA A 695 4.22 22.36 12.41
C ALA A 695 4.25 21.87 10.96
N LEU A 696 4.82 20.68 10.72
CA LEU A 696 4.82 20.00 9.42
C LEU A 696 3.47 19.34 9.07
N ARG A 697 2.44 19.48 9.91
CA ARG A 697 1.11 18.87 9.74
C ARG A 697 1.18 17.35 9.56
N PHE A 698 2.19 16.70 10.12
CA PHE A 698 2.50 15.28 9.89
C PHE A 698 2.69 14.91 8.40
N THR A 699 2.97 15.90 7.55
CA THR A 699 3.22 15.73 6.11
C THR A 699 4.71 15.81 5.83
N LEU A 700 5.32 14.62 5.76
CA LEU A 700 6.76 14.45 5.71
C LEU A 700 7.28 14.30 4.28
N ASP A 701 6.42 14.16 3.28
CA ASP A 701 6.85 14.06 1.88
C ASP A 701 7.37 15.41 1.35
N VAL A 702 8.56 15.36 0.78
CA VAL A 702 9.21 16.45 0.04
C VAL A 702 9.57 15.91 -1.34
N ARG A 703 8.87 16.38 -2.37
CA ARG A 703 9.12 16.02 -3.77
C ARG A 703 10.28 16.85 -4.29
N GLN A 704 11.40 16.17 -4.55
CA GLN A 704 12.64 16.81 -5.01
C GLN A 704 12.82 16.68 -6.54
N PRO A 705 13.42 17.68 -7.20
CA PRO A 705 13.56 17.72 -8.65
C PRO A 705 14.66 16.79 -9.20
N SER A 706 15.54 16.23 -8.37
CA SER A 706 16.72 15.46 -8.81
C SER A 706 16.39 14.23 -9.65
N ARG A 707 15.27 13.54 -9.37
CA ARG A 707 14.81 12.41 -10.20
C ARG A 707 14.24 12.89 -11.53
N GLY A 708 13.49 13.99 -11.53
CA GLY A 708 12.98 14.63 -12.75
C GLY A 708 14.12 15.04 -13.68
N LEU A 709 15.15 15.70 -13.15
CA LEU A 709 16.35 16.10 -13.89
C LEU A 709 17.06 14.88 -14.52
N LYS A 710 17.19 13.77 -13.79
CA LYS A 710 17.76 12.52 -14.36
C LYS A 710 16.90 11.96 -15.49
N GLY A 711 15.57 12.05 -15.38
CA GLY A 711 14.66 11.69 -16.48
C GLY A 711 14.88 12.56 -17.72
N THR A 712 14.96 13.88 -17.54
CA THR A 712 15.28 14.84 -18.61
C THR A 712 16.62 14.53 -19.27
N LEU A 713 17.66 14.20 -18.49
CA LEU A 713 18.95 13.76 -19.03
C LEU A 713 18.81 12.51 -19.92
N MET A 714 18.10 11.48 -19.45
CA MET A 714 17.90 10.24 -20.21
C MET A 714 17.17 10.52 -21.53
N GLU A 715 16.17 11.38 -21.52
CA GLU A 715 15.45 11.76 -22.74
C GLU A 715 16.33 12.55 -23.71
N LEU A 716 17.07 13.55 -23.23
CA LEU A 716 17.99 14.33 -24.07
C LEU A 716 19.09 13.44 -24.67
N LEU A 717 19.63 12.47 -23.92
CA LEU A 717 20.60 11.51 -24.45
C LEU A 717 19.98 10.60 -25.53
N ASN A 718 18.71 10.21 -25.37
CA ASN A 718 18.00 9.49 -26.43
C ASN A 718 17.75 10.35 -27.68
N MET A 719 17.54 11.67 -27.52
CA MET A 719 17.47 12.63 -28.64
C MET A 719 18.80 12.68 -29.38
N VAL A 720 19.93 12.74 -28.65
CA VAL A 720 21.28 12.69 -29.24
C VAL A 720 21.51 11.42 -30.05
N GLU A 721 20.91 10.30 -29.64
CA GLU A 721 21.03 9.00 -30.32
C GLU A 721 19.99 8.78 -31.43
N GLY A 722 19.04 9.70 -31.62
CA GLY A 722 17.96 9.57 -32.60
C GLY A 722 16.96 8.45 -32.28
N MET A 723 16.93 7.95 -31.04
CA MET A 723 16.14 6.79 -30.61
C MET A 723 14.74 7.15 -30.08
N ILE A 724 14.20 8.31 -30.46
CA ILE A 724 12.89 8.76 -29.99
C ILE A 724 11.83 8.52 -31.07
N GLY A 725 10.75 7.84 -30.66
CA GLY A 725 9.58 7.61 -31.50
C GLY A 725 8.68 8.85 -31.61
N PRO A 726 7.67 8.83 -32.49
CA PRO A 726 6.77 9.96 -32.71
C PRO A 726 6.10 10.39 -31.40
N VAL A 727 6.25 11.67 -31.03
CA VAL A 727 5.62 12.26 -29.85
C VAL A 727 4.24 12.79 -30.24
N PRO A 728 3.14 12.32 -29.62
CA PRO A 728 1.80 12.81 -29.93
C PRO A 728 1.70 14.33 -29.74
N GLY A 729 1.33 15.06 -30.79
CA GLY A 729 1.12 16.51 -30.76
C GLY A 729 2.31 17.36 -31.21
N VAL A 730 3.48 16.79 -31.48
CA VAL A 730 4.63 17.50 -32.08
C VAL A 730 4.60 17.33 -33.60
N GLU A 731 4.82 18.40 -34.36
CA GLU A 731 4.75 18.38 -35.84
C GLU A 731 5.80 17.46 -36.50
N GLU A 732 6.92 17.20 -35.81
CA GLU A 732 8.01 16.38 -36.33
C GLU A 732 7.94 14.94 -35.78
N THR A 733 7.70 14.00 -36.69
CA THR A 733 7.48 12.58 -36.38
C THR A 733 8.73 11.69 -36.52
N ASP A 734 9.89 12.25 -36.88
CA ASP A 734 11.13 11.50 -37.15
C ASP A 734 12.22 11.82 -36.10
N GLY A 735 12.69 10.79 -35.40
CA GLY A 735 13.76 10.89 -34.41
C GLY A 735 15.09 11.37 -34.99
N LYS A 736 15.35 11.16 -36.29
CA LYS A 736 16.54 11.71 -36.96
C LYS A 736 16.46 13.21 -37.20
N ALA A 737 15.27 13.74 -37.48
CA ALA A 737 15.07 15.18 -37.63
C ALA A 737 15.30 15.92 -36.31
N ILE A 738 14.78 15.36 -35.20
CA ILE A 738 15.00 15.88 -33.84
C ILE A 738 16.49 15.84 -33.47
N GLN A 739 17.20 14.77 -33.83
CA GLN A 739 18.64 14.64 -33.64
C GLN A 739 19.40 15.73 -34.41
N GLN A 740 19.06 15.97 -35.67
CA GLN A 740 19.70 16.99 -36.48
C GLN A 740 19.48 18.40 -35.91
N ARG A 741 18.24 18.74 -35.53
CA ARG A 741 17.91 20.01 -34.85
C ARG A 741 18.71 20.21 -33.57
N LEU A 742 18.96 19.14 -32.80
CA LEU A 742 19.79 19.20 -31.60
C LEU A 742 21.26 19.54 -31.94
N PHE A 743 21.80 19.00 -33.03
CA PHE A 743 23.18 19.28 -33.47
C PHE A 743 23.33 20.70 -34.04
N GLU A 744 22.26 21.27 -34.58
CA GLU A 744 22.20 22.64 -35.10
C GLU A 744 21.96 23.70 -34.01
N LEU A 745 21.80 23.31 -32.75
CA LEU A 745 21.59 24.26 -31.65
C LEU A 745 22.78 25.19 -31.47
N LYS A 746 22.50 26.50 -31.48
CA LYS A 746 23.47 27.55 -31.16
C LYS A 746 24.14 27.29 -29.81
N ALA A 747 25.39 27.74 -29.69
CA ALA A 747 26.08 27.75 -28.41
C ALA A 747 25.30 28.64 -27.41
N PRO A 748 25.34 28.33 -26.10
CA PRO A 748 24.78 29.19 -25.07
C PRO A 748 25.39 30.60 -25.13
N GLU A 749 24.61 31.62 -24.78
CA GLU A 749 25.06 33.01 -24.77
C GLU A 749 26.05 33.27 -23.61
N ASP A 750 26.86 34.33 -23.73
CA ASP A 750 27.78 34.77 -22.67
C ASP A 750 26.96 35.23 -21.44
N GLY A 751 26.70 34.31 -20.52
CA GLY A 751 25.81 34.50 -19.36
C GLY A 751 25.22 33.18 -18.82
N ASN A 752 25.11 32.15 -19.67
CA ASN A 752 24.74 30.80 -19.23
C ASN A 752 25.88 30.11 -18.44
N LYS A 753 25.53 29.26 -17.47
CA LYS A 753 26.53 28.60 -16.61
C LYS A 753 27.43 27.61 -17.37
N THR A 754 26.90 26.94 -18.39
CA THR A 754 27.75 26.09 -19.24
C THR A 754 28.27 26.91 -20.42
N GLN A 755 29.52 27.35 -20.34
CA GLN A 755 30.24 27.98 -21.46
C GLN A 755 30.65 26.95 -22.54
N TRP A 756 29.73 26.07 -22.94
CA TRP A 756 30.01 25.01 -23.91
C TRP A 756 30.18 25.61 -25.31
N ARG A 757 31.21 25.17 -26.04
CA ARG A 757 31.46 25.53 -27.44
C ARG A 757 31.84 24.27 -28.24
N ALA A 758 31.23 24.10 -29.42
CA ALA A 758 31.57 23.01 -30.33
C ALA A 758 33.03 23.14 -30.81
N LYS A 759 33.73 22.01 -30.95
CA LYS A 759 35.07 21.97 -31.57
C LYS A 759 34.89 21.66 -33.06
N GLY A 760 34.65 22.68 -33.88
CA GLY A 760 34.45 22.55 -35.33
C GLY A 760 33.24 23.34 -35.85
N SER A 761 32.90 23.16 -37.13
CA SER A 761 31.75 23.83 -37.77
C SER A 761 30.40 23.17 -37.48
N GLU A 762 30.37 21.88 -37.14
CA GLU A 762 29.16 21.12 -36.79
C GLU A 762 29.40 20.26 -35.54
N ALA A 763 28.39 20.15 -34.67
CA ALA A 763 28.46 19.33 -33.47
C ALA A 763 28.24 17.84 -33.83
N ASP A 764 29.24 17.01 -33.59
CA ASP A 764 29.08 15.56 -33.68
C ASP A 764 28.31 14.99 -32.48
N MET A 765 27.87 13.72 -32.58
CA MET A 765 27.12 13.04 -31.52
C MET A 765 27.83 13.07 -30.15
N LYS A 766 29.17 13.00 -30.13
CA LYS A 766 29.94 13.03 -28.88
C LYS A 766 29.88 14.43 -28.27
N GLN A 767 30.06 15.48 -29.08
CA GLN A 767 29.97 16.87 -28.64
C GLN A 767 28.57 17.22 -28.11
N ALA A 768 27.51 16.70 -28.73
CA ALA A 768 26.14 16.87 -28.25
C ALA A 768 25.87 16.13 -26.93
N ARG A 769 26.39 14.89 -26.76
CA ARG A 769 26.34 14.19 -25.46
C ARG A 769 27.06 14.97 -24.37
N ASP A 770 28.26 15.49 -24.68
CA ASP A 770 29.06 16.28 -23.74
C ASP A 770 28.31 17.56 -23.30
N ARG A 771 27.67 18.28 -24.24
CA ARG A 771 26.82 19.45 -23.96
C ARG A 771 25.70 19.10 -22.98
N VAL A 772 24.94 18.05 -23.27
CA VAL A 772 23.81 17.59 -22.44
C VAL A 772 24.29 17.21 -21.04
N GLN A 773 25.42 16.52 -20.92
CA GLN A 773 25.99 16.14 -19.62
C GLN A 773 26.47 17.35 -18.80
N LEU A 774 27.09 18.34 -19.44
CA LEU A 774 27.49 19.59 -18.79
C LEU A 774 26.27 20.39 -18.31
N ALA A 775 25.24 20.52 -19.16
CA ALA A 775 23.99 21.19 -18.80
C ALA A 775 23.32 20.50 -17.61
N PHE A 776 23.27 19.15 -17.61
CA PHE A 776 22.78 18.36 -16.48
C PHE A 776 23.57 18.61 -15.20
N GLN A 777 24.91 18.61 -15.25
CA GLN A 777 25.73 18.80 -14.06
C GLN A 777 25.55 20.21 -13.47
N SER A 778 25.47 21.23 -14.32
CA SER A 778 25.18 22.62 -13.92
C SER A 778 23.78 22.76 -13.30
N ALA A 779 22.75 22.21 -13.95
CA ALA A 779 21.38 22.22 -13.45
C ALA A 779 21.25 21.45 -12.12
N LYS A 780 21.95 20.33 -11.98
CA LYS A 780 21.99 19.55 -10.74
C LYS A 780 22.58 20.38 -9.59
N GLU A 781 23.70 21.06 -9.83
CA GLU A 781 24.33 21.91 -8.83
C GLU A 781 23.40 23.04 -8.39
N LEU A 782 22.73 23.72 -9.32
CA LEU A 782 21.72 24.75 -9.03
C LEU A 782 20.57 24.23 -8.15
N LEU A 783 20.05 23.04 -8.46
CA LEU A 783 18.94 22.45 -7.71
C LEU A 783 19.34 21.95 -6.33
N GLU A 784 20.54 21.39 -6.20
CA GLU A 784 21.06 20.86 -4.94
C GLU A 784 21.57 21.94 -3.99
N SER A 785 22.06 23.07 -4.52
CA SER A 785 22.57 24.19 -3.73
C SER A 785 21.54 25.31 -3.59
N THR A 786 21.34 26.09 -4.65
CA THR A 786 20.56 27.32 -4.68
C THR A 786 19.07 27.08 -4.40
N ALA A 787 18.44 26.16 -5.13
CA ALA A 787 16.99 25.96 -5.04
C ALA A 787 16.54 25.48 -3.64
N SER A 788 17.43 24.79 -2.90
CA SER A 788 17.17 24.39 -1.52
C SER A 788 17.12 25.59 -0.57
N LEU A 789 17.90 26.63 -0.84
CA LEU A 789 18.07 27.82 0.02
C LEU A 789 17.15 28.97 -0.35
N THR A 790 16.61 29.03 -1.57
CA THR A 790 15.56 29.99 -1.97
C THR A 790 14.14 29.46 -1.71
N ASP A 791 13.12 30.27 -1.97
CA ASP A 791 11.71 29.87 -1.81
C ASP A 791 11.17 29.01 -2.96
N ALA A 792 12.05 28.46 -3.81
CA ALA A 792 11.65 27.72 -5.02
C ALA A 792 10.67 26.58 -4.73
N TYR A 793 10.87 25.80 -3.66
CA TYR A 793 9.99 24.69 -3.26
C TYR A 793 8.60 25.13 -2.78
N LEU A 794 8.45 26.38 -2.37
CA LEU A 794 7.18 26.95 -1.88
C LEU A 794 6.41 27.66 -3.00
N LEU A 795 7.08 28.01 -4.10
CA LEU A 795 6.49 28.80 -5.20
C LEU A 795 6.33 28.00 -6.50
N TYR A 796 7.18 27.00 -6.72
CA TYR A 796 7.28 26.28 -7.99
C TYR A 796 7.22 24.76 -7.80
N THR A 797 6.74 24.08 -8.84
CA THR A 797 6.74 22.62 -8.91
C THR A 797 8.14 22.07 -9.22
N PRO A 798 8.46 20.81 -8.86
CA PRO A 798 9.74 20.21 -9.20
C PRO A 798 10.06 20.23 -10.70
N SER A 799 9.07 20.06 -11.58
CA SER A 799 9.27 20.12 -13.04
C SER A 799 9.61 21.53 -13.52
N GLN A 800 8.94 22.56 -13.00
CA GLN A 800 9.27 23.97 -13.29
C GLN A 800 10.69 24.31 -12.82
N MET A 801 11.09 23.82 -11.63
CA MET A 801 12.45 24.00 -11.13
C MET A 801 13.50 23.32 -12.02
N VAL A 802 13.24 22.11 -12.52
CA VAL A 802 14.12 21.41 -13.48
C VAL A 802 14.28 22.23 -14.76
N MET A 803 13.16 22.72 -15.31
CA MET A 803 13.17 23.54 -16.51
C MET A 803 13.93 24.86 -16.31
N ALA A 804 13.74 25.53 -15.17
CA ALA A 804 14.43 26.77 -14.84
C ALA A 804 15.94 26.55 -14.64
N ALA A 805 16.32 25.46 -13.99
CA ALA A 805 17.72 25.09 -13.84
C ALA A 805 18.37 24.74 -15.19
N LEU A 806 17.62 24.14 -16.11
CA LEU A 806 18.08 23.87 -17.48
C LEU A 806 18.19 25.17 -18.30
N GLU A 807 17.26 26.12 -18.15
CA GLU A 807 17.30 27.44 -18.79
C GLU A 807 18.56 28.22 -18.37
N ILE A 808 18.88 28.23 -17.08
CA ILE A 808 20.11 28.86 -16.57
C ILE A 808 21.36 28.13 -17.08
N ALA A 809 21.32 26.80 -17.10
CA ALA A 809 22.45 26.00 -17.56
C ALA A 809 22.72 26.23 -19.04
N ASP A 810 21.71 26.04 -19.90
CA ASP A 810 21.78 26.08 -21.36
C ASP A 810 20.39 26.44 -21.94
N ALA A 811 20.14 27.74 -22.13
CA ALA A 811 18.85 28.25 -22.61
C ALA A 811 18.43 27.70 -24.00
N PRO A 812 19.32 27.61 -25.01
CA PRO A 812 18.97 26.97 -26.28
C PRO A 812 18.54 25.50 -26.13
N LEU A 813 19.22 24.73 -25.26
CA LEU A 813 18.86 23.34 -24.99
C LEU A 813 17.52 23.22 -24.25
N PHE A 814 17.22 24.13 -23.32
CA PHE A 814 15.92 24.23 -22.67
C PHE A 814 14.80 24.50 -23.66
N HIS A 815 14.93 25.51 -24.52
CA HIS A 815 13.90 25.84 -25.51
C HIS A 815 13.66 24.68 -26.48
N PHE A 816 14.75 24.06 -26.96
CA PHE A 816 14.66 22.84 -27.75
C PHE A 816 13.87 21.75 -27.02
N TYR A 817 14.24 21.45 -25.77
CA TYR A 817 13.57 20.41 -25.00
C TYR A 817 12.08 20.73 -24.80
N LEU A 818 11.73 21.98 -24.48
CA LEU A 818 10.34 22.41 -24.33
C LEU A 818 9.55 22.23 -25.63
N ASP A 819 10.13 22.57 -26.78
CA ASP A 819 9.48 22.44 -28.09
C ASP A 819 9.18 20.97 -28.45
N THR A 820 9.99 20.03 -27.95
CA THR A 820 9.69 18.57 -28.09
C THR A 820 8.53 18.09 -27.22
N LYS A 821 8.08 18.89 -26.25
CA LYS A 821 7.01 18.52 -25.31
C LYS A 821 5.74 19.34 -25.52
N LEU A 822 5.88 20.58 -25.95
CA LEU A 822 4.80 21.54 -26.06
C LEU A 822 4.95 22.34 -27.37
N PRO A 823 4.03 22.15 -28.33
CA PRO A 823 4.09 22.86 -29.61
C PRO A 823 4.05 24.37 -29.43
N SER A 824 4.69 25.09 -30.35
CA SER A 824 4.67 26.56 -30.38
C SER A 824 3.26 27.15 -30.45
N SER A 825 2.29 26.41 -31.01
CA SER A 825 0.88 26.78 -31.12
C SER A 825 0.07 26.58 -29.83
N SER A 826 0.66 26.00 -28.77
CA SER A 826 -0.07 25.70 -27.53
C SER A 826 -0.44 26.97 -26.75
N PRO A 827 -1.72 27.16 -26.36
CA PRO A 827 -2.18 28.37 -25.66
C PRO A 827 -1.56 28.53 -24.26
N ILE A 828 -1.05 27.45 -23.67
CA ILE A 828 -0.43 27.46 -22.33
C ILE A 828 1.09 27.71 -22.36
N ARG A 829 1.73 27.71 -23.54
CA ARG A 829 3.19 27.81 -23.68
C ARG A 829 3.74 29.11 -23.10
N ALA A 830 3.10 30.24 -23.40
CA ALA A 830 3.52 31.54 -22.87
C ALA A 830 3.47 31.59 -21.33
N LYS A 831 2.44 30.97 -20.73
CA LYS A 831 2.30 30.88 -19.27
C LYS A 831 3.38 30.00 -18.63
N ILE A 832 3.69 28.86 -19.24
CA ILE A 832 4.75 27.97 -18.77
C ILE A 832 6.10 28.69 -18.85
N LEU A 833 6.43 29.32 -19.98
CA LEU A 833 7.68 30.07 -20.14
C LEU A 833 7.81 31.19 -19.11
N CYS A 834 6.77 31.99 -18.90
CA CYS A 834 6.77 33.04 -17.89
C CYS A 834 7.02 32.47 -16.47
N THR A 835 6.43 31.32 -16.14
CA THR A 835 6.62 30.67 -14.84
C THR A 835 8.04 30.12 -14.68
N VAL A 836 8.57 29.48 -15.73
CA VAL A 836 9.94 28.94 -15.72
C VAL A 836 10.97 30.06 -15.61
N HIS A 837 10.79 31.14 -16.39
CA HIS A 837 11.67 32.30 -16.35
C HIS A 837 11.66 32.98 -14.97
N SER A 838 10.49 33.17 -14.36
CA SER A 838 10.39 33.72 -13.01
C SER A 838 11.06 32.82 -11.96
N CYS A 839 11.00 31.50 -12.12
CA CYS A 839 11.77 30.58 -11.29
C CYS A 839 13.28 30.69 -11.57
N ALA A 840 13.69 30.87 -12.83
CA ALA A 840 15.08 31.05 -13.21
C ALA A 840 15.67 32.34 -12.62
N GLU A 841 14.94 33.45 -12.67
CA GLU A 841 15.30 34.72 -12.02
C GLU A 841 15.49 34.55 -10.50
N LEU A 842 14.57 33.85 -9.83
CA LEU A 842 14.69 33.57 -8.39
C LEU A 842 15.98 32.77 -8.08
N LEU A 843 16.31 31.78 -8.91
CA LEU A 843 17.51 30.96 -8.72
C LEU A 843 18.80 31.74 -9.09
N ALA A 844 18.77 32.57 -10.12
CA ALA A 844 19.92 33.36 -10.57
C ALA A 844 20.22 34.52 -9.61
N ALA A 845 19.21 35.10 -8.97
CA ALA A 845 19.37 36.19 -8.01
C ALA A 845 19.99 35.76 -6.66
N TYR A 846 20.11 34.45 -6.41
CA TYR A 846 20.75 33.96 -5.19
C TYR A 846 22.26 34.11 -5.28
N ASP A 847 22.80 34.98 -4.43
CA ASP A 847 24.24 35.18 -4.26
C ASP A 847 24.77 34.37 -3.05
N PRO A 848 25.62 33.34 -3.26
CA PRO A 848 26.24 32.58 -2.18
C PRO A 848 27.19 33.42 -1.31
N GLU A 849 27.79 34.50 -1.86
CA GLU A 849 28.72 35.39 -1.15
C GLU A 849 27.97 36.32 -0.18
N SER A 850 26.67 36.53 -0.39
CA SER A 850 25.78 37.30 0.50
C SER A 850 25.45 36.58 1.83
N SER A 851 26.09 35.44 2.10
CA SER A 851 25.83 34.66 3.31
C SER A 851 26.17 35.44 4.60
N MET A 852 25.27 35.39 5.57
CA MET A 852 25.40 36.07 6.87
C MET A 852 26.70 35.69 7.59
N SER A 853 27.47 36.70 8.02
CA SER A 853 28.72 36.49 8.75
C SER A 853 28.48 35.85 10.13
N LYS A 854 29.55 35.36 10.77
CA LYS A 854 29.42 34.81 12.13
C LYS A 854 29.06 35.90 13.13
N GLU A 855 29.57 37.10 12.91
CA GLU A 855 29.38 38.29 13.74
C GLU A 855 27.95 38.80 13.60
N GLU A 856 27.43 38.93 12.37
CA GLU A 856 26.02 39.32 12.11
C GLU A 856 25.05 38.30 12.72
N ARG A 857 25.34 37.00 12.58
CA ARG A 857 24.55 35.95 13.24
C ARG A 857 24.55 36.09 14.75
N ALA A 858 25.70 36.37 15.37
CA ALA A 858 25.80 36.53 16.81
C ALA A 858 25.02 37.76 17.31
N GLU A 859 25.04 38.85 16.55
CA GLU A 859 24.25 40.06 16.80
C GLU A 859 22.74 39.74 16.78
N LEU A 860 22.27 39.04 15.75
CA LEU A 860 20.86 38.65 15.64
C LEU A 860 20.44 37.62 16.70
N GLU A 861 21.31 36.66 17.06
CA GLU A 861 21.05 35.73 18.17
C GLU A 861 20.97 36.47 19.52
N LYS A 862 21.75 37.55 19.71
CA LYS A 862 21.66 38.40 20.90
C LYS A 862 20.34 39.18 20.95
N LYS A 863 19.94 39.80 19.84
CA LYS A 863 18.62 40.47 19.73
C LYS A 863 17.47 39.48 19.95
N LEU A 864 17.58 38.28 19.40
CA LEU A 864 16.62 37.20 19.59
C LEU A 864 16.45 36.83 21.06
N GLU A 865 17.56 36.65 21.79
CA GLU A 865 17.50 36.24 23.20
C GLU A 865 16.92 37.34 24.11
N ALA A 866 17.05 38.62 23.72
CA ALA A 866 16.44 39.74 24.44
C ALA A 866 14.91 39.75 24.36
N CYS A 867 14.32 39.20 23.27
CA CYS A 867 12.88 39.19 23.03
C CYS A 867 12.22 37.80 23.12
N ARG A 868 12.99 36.79 23.54
CA ARG A 868 12.58 35.38 23.56
C ARG A 868 11.44 35.11 24.55
N ASP A 869 10.48 34.29 24.15
CA ASP A 869 9.39 33.82 25.03
C ASP A 869 9.96 33.05 26.25
N PRO A 870 9.73 33.52 27.50
CA PRO A 870 10.25 32.88 28.71
C PRO A 870 9.77 31.43 28.88
N ASN A 871 8.57 31.10 28.40
CA ASN A 871 7.96 29.78 28.57
C ASN A 871 8.57 28.72 27.65
N THR A 872 9.24 29.13 26.56
CA THR A 872 9.88 28.23 25.59
C THR A 872 11.40 28.25 25.65
N ARG A 873 11.98 28.85 26.70
CA ARG A 873 13.43 28.89 26.94
C ARG A 873 14.05 27.52 27.20
N ASP A 874 13.31 26.61 27.82
CA ASP A 874 13.79 25.26 28.14
C ASP A 874 12.82 24.21 27.59
N LEU A 875 12.95 23.91 26.29
CA LEU A 875 12.11 22.95 25.60
C LEU A 875 12.18 21.55 26.24
N VAL A 876 13.30 21.19 26.88
CA VAL A 876 13.47 19.93 27.59
C VAL A 876 12.62 19.91 28.86
N LYS A 877 12.63 20.98 29.67
CA LYS A 877 11.75 21.09 30.84
C LYS A 877 10.28 21.15 30.45
N VAL A 878 9.92 21.88 29.39
CA VAL A 878 8.54 21.93 28.89
C VAL A 878 8.09 20.53 28.48
N HIS A 879 8.91 19.82 27.70
CA HIS A 879 8.64 18.45 27.29
C HIS A 879 8.55 17.48 28.50
N ALA A 880 9.43 17.62 29.49
CA ALA A 880 9.41 16.83 30.72
C ALA A 880 8.21 17.15 31.63
N ALA A 881 7.73 18.40 31.65
CA ALA A 881 6.54 18.81 32.38
C ALA A 881 5.26 18.28 31.73
N VAL A 882 5.18 18.30 30.38
CA VAL A 882 4.10 17.65 29.62
C VAL A 882 4.09 16.14 29.87
N LYS A 883 5.27 15.50 29.90
CA LYS A 883 5.41 14.07 30.21
C LYS A 883 5.03 13.72 31.66
N ARG A 884 5.35 14.59 32.63
CA ARG A 884 4.94 14.44 34.04
C ARG A 884 3.44 14.64 34.25
N ASN A 885 2.88 15.70 33.68
CA ASN A 885 1.43 15.95 33.75
C ASN A 885 0.60 14.91 32.99
N GLY A 886 1.15 14.27 31.96
CA GLY A 886 0.55 13.13 31.27
C GLY A 886 0.68 11.80 32.03
N ALA A 887 1.59 11.72 33.01
CA ALA A 887 1.73 10.58 33.92
C ALA A 887 0.85 10.72 35.19
N GLU A 888 0.49 11.96 35.58
CA GLU A 888 -0.44 12.28 36.67
C GLU A 888 -1.93 12.33 36.23
N GLU A 889 -2.28 11.89 35.02
CA GLU A 889 -3.67 11.76 34.53
C GLU A 889 -4.49 10.64 35.23
N GLY A 890 -4.10 10.25 36.45
CA GLY A 890 -4.90 9.43 37.37
C GLY A 890 -5.81 10.22 38.31
N MET A 891 -5.57 11.53 38.53
CA MET A 891 -6.41 12.38 39.41
C MET A 891 -6.33 13.86 39.00
N VAL A 892 -7.23 14.35 38.15
CA VAL A 892 -7.38 15.80 37.90
C VAL A 892 -8.85 16.21 37.82
N SER A 893 -9.19 17.35 38.42
CA SER A 893 -10.55 17.88 38.55
C SER A 893 -11.19 18.29 37.21
N GLU A 894 -12.51 18.17 37.13
CA GLU A 894 -13.33 18.42 35.93
C GLU A 894 -13.19 19.85 35.37
N GLN A 895 -12.80 20.82 36.20
CA GLN A 895 -12.59 22.21 35.79
C GLN A 895 -11.30 22.40 34.98
N ASP A 896 -10.22 21.69 35.32
CA ASP A 896 -8.95 21.79 34.60
C ASP A 896 -9.01 21.07 33.24
N ALA A 897 -9.76 19.96 33.18
CA ALA A 897 -10.05 19.27 31.92
C ALA A 897 -10.89 20.14 30.97
N LYS A 898 -11.88 20.88 31.50
CA LYS A 898 -12.67 21.84 30.72
C LYS A 898 -11.82 23.01 30.24
N ARG A 899 -10.91 23.56 31.07
CA ARG A 899 -10.00 24.64 30.67
C ARG A 899 -9.04 24.20 29.56
N ARG A 900 -8.44 23.00 29.67
CA ARG A 900 -7.55 22.43 28.64
C ARG A 900 -8.27 22.08 27.34
N LYS A 901 -9.53 21.64 27.42
CA LYS A 901 -10.38 21.42 26.24
C LYS A 901 -10.70 22.74 25.55
N LEU A 902 -11.01 23.79 26.31
CA LEU A 902 -11.26 25.13 25.78
C LEU A 902 -10.00 25.72 25.13
N GLU A 903 -8.82 25.54 25.73
CA GLU A 903 -7.53 25.96 25.17
C GLU A 903 -7.18 25.17 23.89
N ARG A 904 -7.47 23.86 23.82
CA ARG A 904 -7.33 23.05 22.59
C ARG A 904 -8.30 23.48 21.50
N GLU A 905 -9.57 23.72 21.83
CA GLU A 905 -10.59 24.19 20.88
C GLU A 905 -10.28 25.60 20.37
N LYS A 906 -9.74 26.46 21.25
CA LYS A 906 -9.27 27.80 20.88
C LYS A 906 -8.02 27.74 20.00
N SER A 907 -7.04 26.89 20.32
CA SER A 907 -5.86 26.64 19.49
C SER A 907 -6.23 26.05 18.12
N ASN A 908 -7.21 25.15 18.05
CA ASN A 908 -7.66 24.58 16.77
C ASN A 908 -8.43 25.61 15.93
N LYS A 909 -9.28 26.44 16.55
CA LYS A 909 -9.98 27.53 15.85
C LYS A 909 -9.02 28.62 15.35
N GLU A 910 -8.07 29.03 16.18
CA GLU A 910 -7.02 29.98 15.79
C GLU A 910 -6.13 29.39 14.69
N MET A 911 -5.90 28.07 14.69
CA MET A 911 -5.18 27.37 13.63
C MET A 911 -6.00 27.30 12.34
N ASP A 912 -7.31 27.09 12.37
CA ASP A 912 -8.16 27.11 11.16
C ASP A 912 -8.33 28.53 10.58
N ASP A 913 -8.44 29.57 11.41
CA ASP A 913 -8.51 30.98 10.98
C ASP A 913 -7.14 31.55 10.53
N LEU A 914 -6.02 30.91 10.91
CA LEU A 914 -4.69 31.38 10.51
C LEU A 914 -4.42 31.14 9.01
N PHE A 915 -4.96 30.06 8.43
CA PHE A 915 -4.59 29.56 7.10
C PHE A 915 -5.72 29.61 6.05
N GLY A 916 -6.86 30.26 6.34
CA GLY A 916 -7.98 30.44 5.42
C GLY A 916 -8.90 29.22 5.28
N PRO A 917 -10.12 29.37 4.71
CA PRO A 917 -11.10 28.30 4.66
C PRO A 917 -10.64 27.16 3.74
N SER A 918 -10.94 25.93 4.14
CA SER A 918 -10.85 24.75 3.28
C SER A 918 -11.52 24.99 1.93
N LEU A 919 -10.79 24.71 0.85
CA LEU A 919 -11.27 24.86 -0.53
C LEU A 919 -12.63 24.16 -0.70
N PRO A 920 -13.62 24.83 -1.31
CA PRO A 920 -14.85 24.16 -1.69
C PRO A 920 -14.50 23.04 -2.67
N MET A 921 -15.00 21.83 -2.41
CA MET A 921 -14.93 20.75 -3.38
C MET A 921 -15.53 21.27 -4.69
N ALA A 922 -14.72 21.28 -5.74
CA ALA A 922 -15.20 21.61 -7.08
C ALA A 922 -16.37 20.67 -7.40
N LYS A 923 -17.56 21.23 -7.59
CA LYS A 923 -18.62 20.55 -8.33
C LYS A 923 -18.25 20.67 -9.80
N GLY A 924 -17.97 19.53 -10.44
CA GLY A 924 -17.64 19.43 -11.86
C GLY A 924 -16.81 18.20 -12.11
#